data_AF-A0A3A8HUI5-F1
#
_entry.id   AF-A0A3A8HUI5-F1
#
_cell.length_a   1.000
_cell.length_b   1.000
_cell.length_c   1.000
_cell.angle_alpha   90.00
_cell.angle_beta   90.00
_cell.angle_gamma   90.00
#
_symmetry.space_group_name_H-M   'P 1'
#
loop_
_entity.id
_entity.type
_entity.pdbx_description
1 polymer ?
#
loop_
_entity_poly.entity_id
_entity_poly.type
_entity_poly.pdbx_seq_one_letter_code
_entity_poly.pdbx_strand_id
1 'polypeptide(L)'
;MLEGSNFAFVDIKRGFYNFSRVEQDIFQGQTVSTQVARCSDSAPSRTATMEFPSDSSYKMQLTPFTSIPCKGTVTQYGTTTDIPFSWYQLSPIQFGSHFVFDLPAVDAPLRIHGTKHLITSDSTVLANIPDPIPYGTTPVEWNIEWDLQPESDDFDLVLSAEDYDNWLPLAHIEPDVGTSLTSSALEPGSTIRVKAQVMPKPGSTTKPKVKVKQVTFFLTSSNVPGIAMNALDSSPTPDGKDLQFEQDKNAALGLEFVDIATVKTPVGDYEEAKAVISSFDYGGYGDVIARAETEDGEVVMSVIEDPESTFSSPERKKDPLLLPKRAADSHIATQWKTTENSLSKADLDDSETLGNGRGDVNRPGDGLSHYEEYRGFILNNQHIRTKPLDVDYFLNNKMGSKATAGINFFKELTNIKVHLVGDDDFMLSNRVINPFYIKATHVTDQHVVLMYEVEGEKGTSNTLPGPGNPKSVSRIEIAKGTPADGMKTAVAHELAHSVNVPHHGEWGFFVAAWEELGNSQYREAPKYPTGLAEGLVNAYRETPNLAPVTDPDDNLPRFLISTKCRENGTQSVFSGAHNCIMRYKAEVKIHTEYPNRLHERAVLTDEEYGTTLCATTQGTGFNAPPNPRHVGPAAKDRGDCIHKIVVSDRYDLDPWTRAATCDPIRSYGSLPPRVQLQADTEQ
;
A
#
# COMPACT_ATOMS: atom_id res chain seq x y z
N MET A 1 11.77 57.93 -22.07
CA MET A 1 10.33 58.03 -22.32
C MET A 1 9.64 57.03 -21.41
N LEU A 2 9.09 57.49 -20.29
CA LEU A 2 8.14 56.74 -19.47
C LEU A 2 6.79 57.41 -19.74
N GLU A 3 6.09 56.95 -20.78
CA GLU A 3 4.71 57.35 -21.06
C GLU A 3 3.79 56.21 -20.62
N GLY A 4 2.96 56.53 -19.64
CA GLY A 4 2.08 55.62 -18.92
C GLY A 4 1.99 56.14 -17.49
N SER A 5 0.90 56.83 -17.17
CA SER A 5 0.59 57.25 -15.81
C SER A 5 0.49 55.98 -14.96
N ASN A 6 1.55 55.64 -14.23
CA ASN A 6 1.51 54.52 -13.30
C ASN A 6 0.56 54.95 -12.18
N PHE A 7 -0.50 54.18 -12.00
CA PHE A 7 -1.38 54.32 -10.84
C PHE A 7 -1.13 53.12 -9.95
N ALA A 8 -0.89 53.34 -8.65
CA ALA A 8 -0.89 52.26 -7.66
C ALA A 8 -2.10 52.42 -6.75
N PHE A 9 -2.70 51.29 -6.38
CA PHE A 9 -3.72 51.26 -5.34
C PHE A 9 -3.02 51.07 -3.99
N VAL A 10 -3.36 51.91 -3.01
CA VAL A 10 -2.80 51.84 -1.65
C VAL A 10 -3.92 51.60 -0.66
N ASP A 11 -3.72 50.62 0.23
CA ASP A 11 -4.60 50.36 1.36
C ASP A 11 -4.23 51.25 2.55
N ILE A 12 -5.15 52.15 2.91
CA ILE A 12 -5.05 52.98 4.10
C ILE A 12 -5.70 52.22 5.26
N LYS A 13 -4.91 51.92 6.29
CA LYS A 13 -5.42 51.33 7.54
C LYS A 13 -6.33 52.31 8.30
N ARG A 14 -7.09 51.79 9.28
CA ARG A 14 -8.09 52.52 10.06
C ARG A 14 -7.54 53.84 10.61
N GLY A 15 -8.19 54.95 10.26
CA GLY A 15 -7.95 56.25 10.89
C GLY A 15 -8.83 56.46 12.12
N PHE A 16 -8.59 57.51 12.89
CA PHE A 16 -9.49 57.97 13.95
C PHE A 16 -9.78 59.45 13.73
N TYR A 17 -11.03 59.86 13.87
CA TYR A 17 -11.39 61.27 13.95
C TYR A 17 -11.84 61.57 15.38
N ASN A 18 -11.33 62.64 15.99
CA ASN A 18 -11.72 63.07 17.32
C ASN A 18 -11.75 64.61 17.38
N PHE A 19 -12.94 65.21 17.21
CA PHE A 19 -13.10 66.66 17.30
C PHE A 19 -14.39 67.06 18.02
N SER A 20 -14.34 68.22 18.65
CA SER A 20 -15.48 68.85 19.35
C SER A 20 -15.83 70.16 18.66
N ARG A 21 -17.10 70.37 18.30
CA ARG A 21 -17.61 71.61 17.70
C ARG A 21 -18.60 72.27 18.65
N VAL A 22 -18.53 73.59 18.77
CA VAL A 22 -19.56 74.43 19.38
C VAL A 22 -20.05 75.41 18.32
N GLU A 23 -21.35 75.42 18.05
CA GLU A 23 -22.01 76.32 17.12
C GLU A 23 -23.05 77.13 17.88
N GLN A 24 -23.21 78.40 17.51
CA GLN A 24 -24.16 79.31 18.14
C GLN A 24 -24.98 80.00 17.06
N ASP A 25 -26.30 79.79 17.07
CA ASP A 25 -27.21 80.55 16.22
C ASP A 25 -27.50 81.87 16.94
N ILE A 26 -27.14 82.98 16.30
CA ILE A 26 -27.33 84.32 16.84
C ILE A 26 -28.42 85.02 16.03
N PHE A 27 -29.49 85.44 16.71
CA PHE A 27 -30.56 86.24 16.13
C PHE A 27 -30.65 87.57 16.88
N GLN A 28 -30.52 88.69 16.15
CA GLN A 28 -30.53 90.04 16.72
C GLN A 28 -29.52 90.26 17.86
N GLY A 29 -28.33 89.65 17.76
CA GLY A 29 -27.26 89.79 18.76
C GLY A 29 -27.43 88.94 20.02
N GLN A 30 -28.48 88.11 20.11
CA GLN A 30 -28.62 87.11 21.17
C GLN A 30 -28.46 85.70 20.62
N THR A 31 -27.72 84.86 21.33
CA THR A 31 -27.60 83.43 21.04
C THR A 31 -28.93 82.76 21.33
N VAL A 32 -29.63 82.33 20.28
CA VAL A 32 -30.93 81.65 20.37
C VAL A 32 -30.78 80.12 20.42
N SER A 33 -29.65 79.59 19.95
CA SER A 33 -29.30 78.17 20.03
C SER A 33 -27.79 78.00 20.22
N THR A 34 -27.37 77.02 21.02
CA THR A 34 -25.97 76.55 21.08
C THR A 34 -25.95 75.05 20.81
N GLN A 35 -25.24 74.63 19.78
CA GLN A 35 -25.09 73.24 19.38
C GLN A 35 -23.68 72.78 19.73
N VAL A 36 -23.54 71.73 20.53
CA VAL A 36 -22.23 71.14 20.87
C VAL A 36 -22.18 69.72 20.37
N ALA A 37 -21.32 69.41 19.41
CA ALA A 37 -21.14 68.06 18.89
C ALA A 37 -19.75 67.54 19.21
N ARG A 38 -19.65 66.26 19.62
CA ARG A 38 -18.39 65.52 19.69
C ARG A 38 -18.45 64.36 18.71
N CYS A 39 -17.48 64.35 17.80
CA CYS A 39 -17.31 63.32 16.80
C CYS A 39 -16.07 62.52 17.18
N SER A 40 -16.25 61.29 17.65
CA SER A 40 -15.15 60.37 17.90
C SER A 40 -15.49 58.98 17.39
N ASP A 41 -14.86 58.53 16.30
CA ASP A 41 -14.97 57.15 15.83
C ASP A 41 -13.73 56.72 15.03
N SER A 42 -13.63 55.41 14.82
CA SER A 42 -12.69 54.81 13.86
C SER A 42 -13.23 54.95 12.44
N ALA A 43 -12.43 55.51 11.53
CA ALA A 43 -12.70 55.44 10.11
C ALA A 43 -12.35 54.03 9.60
N PRO A 44 -13.22 53.38 8.80
CA PRO A 44 -12.88 52.11 8.17
C PRO A 44 -11.66 52.26 7.25
N SER A 45 -10.93 51.17 7.04
CA SER A 45 -9.85 51.12 6.04
C SER A 45 -10.39 51.48 4.65
N ARG A 46 -9.60 52.16 3.84
CA ARG A 46 -9.99 52.61 2.49
C ARG A 46 -8.87 52.46 1.49
N THR A 47 -9.24 52.27 0.24
CA THR A 47 -8.32 52.28 -0.90
C THR A 47 -8.18 53.70 -1.44
N ALA A 48 -6.95 54.14 -1.69
CA ALA A 48 -6.64 55.40 -2.36
C ALA A 48 -5.85 55.16 -3.65
N THR A 49 -5.99 56.09 -4.59
CA THR A 49 -5.18 56.13 -5.80
C THR A 49 -3.91 56.94 -5.55
N MET A 50 -2.77 56.34 -5.87
CA MET A 50 -1.48 57.04 -5.96
C MET A 50 -1.08 57.26 -7.41
N GLU A 51 -0.75 58.51 -7.75
CA GLU A 51 -0.17 58.92 -9.04
C GLU A 51 1.34 59.13 -8.90
N PHE A 52 2.07 58.76 -9.96
CA PHE A 52 3.51 58.87 -10.07
C PHE A 52 3.86 59.94 -11.11
N PRO A 53 3.95 61.23 -10.73
CA PRO A 53 4.48 62.25 -11.62
C PRO A 53 5.97 61.99 -11.92
N SER A 54 6.44 62.44 -13.08
CA SER A 54 7.80 62.21 -13.59
C SER A 54 8.92 62.90 -12.80
N ASP A 55 8.62 63.53 -11.66
CA ASP A 55 9.49 64.43 -10.90
C ASP A 55 9.71 63.95 -9.45
N SER A 56 10.12 62.70 -9.28
CA SER A 56 10.57 62.13 -7.99
C SER A 56 9.62 62.30 -6.80
N SER A 57 8.36 62.62 -7.06
CA SER A 57 7.30 62.87 -6.09
C SER A 57 6.16 61.89 -6.32
N TYR A 58 5.39 61.63 -5.27
CA TYR A 58 4.13 60.88 -5.37
C TYR A 58 2.96 61.82 -5.12
N LYS A 59 1.75 61.42 -5.54
CA LYS A 59 0.51 62.11 -5.17
C LYS A 59 -0.51 61.09 -4.72
N MET A 60 -1.06 61.27 -3.53
CA MET A 60 -2.11 60.41 -2.98
C MET A 60 -3.43 61.16 -2.94
N GLN A 61 -4.50 60.60 -3.52
CA GLN A 61 -5.85 61.14 -3.44
C GLN A 61 -6.71 60.30 -2.49
N LEU A 62 -7.18 60.92 -1.41
CA LEU A 62 -8.08 60.27 -0.45
C LEU A 62 -9.52 60.31 -0.96
N THR A 63 -10.24 59.19 -0.85
CA THR A 63 -11.68 59.13 -1.18
C THR A 63 -12.52 59.90 -0.14
N PRO A 64 -13.56 60.66 -0.57
CA PRO A 64 -14.35 61.50 0.33
C PRO A 64 -15.17 60.69 1.34
N PHE A 65 -15.47 61.29 2.50
CA PHE A 65 -16.40 60.74 3.49
C PHE A 65 -17.86 61.01 3.10
N THR A 66 -18.69 59.97 3.10
CA THR A 66 -20.15 60.10 3.03
C THR A 66 -20.72 59.97 4.43
N SER A 67 -20.96 61.12 5.08
CA SER A 67 -21.56 61.28 6.41
C SER A 67 -20.75 60.75 7.60
N ILE A 68 -20.40 61.64 8.53
CA ILE A 68 -19.84 61.27 9.84
C ILE A 68 -20.95 61.35 10.89
N PRO A 69 -21.34 60.24 11.55
CA PRO A 69 -22.29 60.28 12.64
C PRO A 69 -21.61 60.85 13.89
N CYS A 70 -22.16 61.93 14.45
CA CYS A 70 -21.68 62.54 15.68
C CYS A 70 -22.79 62.59 16.73
N LYS A 71 -22.40 62.55 18.00
CA LYS A 71 -23.33 62.79 19.11
C LYS A 71 -23.14 64.22 19.60
N GLY A 72 -24.24 64.93 19.78
CA GLY A 72 -24.17 66.27 20.32
C GLY A 72 -25.42 66.67 21.08
N THR A 73 -25.39 67.89 21.59
CA THR A 73 -26.49 68.52 22.30
C THR A 73 -26.84 69.81 21.60
N VAL A 74 -28.12 70.18 21.61
CA VAL A 74 -28.59 71.50 21.20
C VAL A 74 -29.27 72.14 22.40
N THR A 75 -28.80 73.32 22.78
CA THR A 75 -29.39 74.17 23.82
C THR A 75 -30.13 75.32 23.15
N GLN A 76 -31.45 75.24 23.06
CA GLN A 76 -32.29 76.27 22.45
C GLN A 76 -33.21 76.86 23.52
N TYR A 77 -33.22 78.20 23.64
CA TYR A 77 -34.01 78.91 24.67
C TYR A 77 -33.85 78.36 26.11
N GLY A 78 -32.63 77.91 26.46
CA GLY A 78 -32.31 77.36 27.79
C GLY A 78 -32.65 75.89 28.00
N THR A 79 -33.17 75.18 27.00
CA THR A 79 -33.43 73.73 27.07
C THR A 79 -32.41 72.97 26.24
N THR A 80 -31.72 72.00 26.84
CA THR A 80 -30.71 71.17 26.18
C THR A 80 -31.29 69.79 25.81
N THR A 81 -31.14 69.38 24.56
CA THR A 81 -31.54 68.06 24.06
C THR A 81 -30.41 67.37 23.32
N ASP A 82 -30.24 66.07 23.55
CA ASP A 82 -29.33 65.23 22.78
C ASP A 82 -29.88 65.04 21.36
N ILE A 83 -29.05 65.28 20.34
CA ILE A 83 -29.41 64.99 18.95
C ILE A 83 -28.27 64.27 18.22
N PRO A 84 -28.58 63.28 17.37
CA PRO A 84 -27.63 62.72 16.43
C PRO A 84 -27.37 63.75 15.31
N PHE A 85 -26.10 64.04 15.04
CA PHE A 85 -25.68 64.83 13.90
C PHE A 85 -25.16 63.92 12.79
N SER A 86 -25.55 64.18 11.54
CA SER A 86 -24.98 63.54 10.36
C SER A 86 -24.33 64.63 9.51
N TRP A 87 -22.99 64.68 9.50
CA TRP A 87 -22.27 65.76 8.82
C TRP A 87 -21.95 65.40 7.37
N TYR A 88 -22.46 66.16 6.40
CA TYR A 88 -22.25 65.93 4.97
C TYR A 88 -21.17 66.86 4.35
N GLN A 89 -20.33 66.25 3.50
CA GLN A 89 -19.39 66.80 2.52
C GLN A 89 -18.13 67.55 3.02
N LEU A 90 -16.99 66.83 2.95
CA LEU A 90 -15.79 67.40 2.33
C LEU A 90 -15.90 67.11 0.82
N SER A 91 -15.86 68.15 -0.02
CA SER A 91 -15.93 67.98 -1.49
C SER A 91 -14.68 67.23 -1.99
N PRO A 92 -14.82 66.17 -2.82
CA PRO A 92 -13.67 65.41 -3.35
C PRO A 92 -12.73 66.23 -4.24
N ILE A 93 -13.14 67.44 -4.66
CA ILE A 93 -12.48 68.21 -5.72
C ILE A 93 -11.40 69.17 -5.16
N GLN A 94 -11.29 69.34 -3.84
CA GLN A 94 -10.48 70.43 -3.27
C GLN A 94 -9.21 70.04 -2.50
N PHE A 95 -8.77 68.78 -2.48
CA PHE A 95 -7.43 68.46 -1.96
C PHE A 95 -6.35 68.92 -2.94
N GLY A 96 -6.10 70.23 -2.99
CA GLY A 96 -5.05 70.87 -3.79
C GLY A 96 -3.65 70.78 -3.16
N SER A 97 -3.50 70.13 -2.01
CA SER A 97 -2.20 69.88 -1.38
C SER A 97 -1.77 68.44 -1.61
N HIS A 98 -1.02 68.25 -2.70
CA HIS A 98 -0.33 67.03 -3.07
C HIS A 98 0.55 66.51 -1.92
N PHE A 99 0.42 65.25 -1.52
CA PHE A 99 1.35 64.60 -0.59
C PHE A 99 2.65 64.25 -1.33
N VAL A 100 3.62 65.15 -1.33
CA VAL A 100 4.94 64.90 -1.92
C VAL A 100 5.85 64.23 -0.88
N PHE A 101 6.35 63.04 -1.22
CA PHE A 101 7.43 62.37 -0.51
C PHE A 101 8.62 62.22 -1.46
N ASP A 102 9.84 62.36 -0.95
CA ASP A 102 11.05 62.13 -1.75
C ASP A 102 11.19 60.63 -2.05
N LEU A 103 11.43 60.28 -3.32
CA LEU A 103 11.94 58.96 -3.67
C LEU A 103 13.25 58.70 -2.92
N PRO A 104 13.47 57.50 -2.37
CA PRO A 104 14.79 57.17 -1.88
C PRO A 104 15.73 57.05 -3.09
N ALA A 105 17.03 57.28 -2.86
CA ALA A 105 18.04 57.32 -3.90
C ALA A 105 18.09 56.02 -4.73
N VAL A 106 18.71 56.05 -5.91
CA VAL A 106 18.77 54.91 -6.88
C VAL A 106 19.34 53.62 -6.25
N ASP A 107 20.02 53.75 -5.13
CA ASP A 107 20.70 52.76 -4.30
C ASP A 107 19.89 52.33 -3.04
N ALA A 108 18.63 52.71 -2.94
CA ALA A 108 17.75 52.35 -1.83
C ALA A 108 17.15 50.94 -1.96
N PRO A 109 16.77 50.29 -0.83
CA PRO A 109 16.16 48.96 -0.85
C PRO A 109 14.85 48.92 -1.66
N LEU A 110 14.63 47.80 -2.36
CA LEU A 110 13.48 47.50 -3.23
C LEU A 110 12.11 47.56 -2.52
N ARG A 111 12.07 47.68 -1.19
CA ARG A 111 10.85 47.83 -0.40
C ARG A 111 10.94 49.09 0.45
N ILE A 112 9.93 49.96 0.34
CA ILE A 112 9.86 51.24 1.04
C ILE A 112 8.68 51.21 2.01
N HIS A 113 8.99 51.01 3.28
CA HIS A 113 8.02 51.15 4.36
C HIS A 113 8.11 52.54 4.99
N GLY A 114 6.96 53.19 5.22
CA GLY A 114 6.92 54.51 5.83
C GLY A 114 5.64 54.77 6.63
N THR A 115 5.74 55.66 7.62
CA THR A 115 4.60 56.15 8.40
C THR A 115 4.62 57.68 8.43
N LYS A 116 3.43 58.29 8.41
CA LYS A 116 3.28 59.75 8.54
C LYS A 116 2.05 60.10 9.36
N HIS A 117 2.26 60.99 10.32
CA HIS A 117 1.21 61.66 11.08
C HIS A 117 1.02 63.09 10.55
N LEU A 118 -0.22 63.52 10.32
CA LEU A 118 -0.53 64.89 9.87
C LEU A 118 -1.98 65.29 10.17
N ILE A 119 -2.22 66.60 10.26
CA ILE A 119 -3.54 67.19 10.50
C ILE A 119 -3.95 67.98 9.26
N THR A 120 -5.21 67.91 8.84
CA THR A 120 -5.73 68.69 7.70
C THR A 120 -6.99 69.47 8.07
N SER A 121 -7.13 70.72 7.66
CA SER A 121 -8.42 71.44 7.69
C SER A 121 -8.67 72.12 6.35
N ASP A 122 -9.87 71.96 5.78
CA ASP A 122 -10.31 72.65 4.55
C ASP A 122 -9.26 72.57 3.43
N SER A 123 -8.69 71.38 3.26
CA SER A 123 -7.65 71.06 2.28
C SER A 123 -6.27 71.68 2.51
N THR A 124 -5.98 72.14 3.73
CA THR A 124 -4.65 72.60 4.15
C THR A 124 -4.06 71.70 5.22
N VAL A 125 -2.78 71.35 5.11
CA VAL A 125 -2.05 70.61 6.16
C VAL A 125 -1.69 71.59 7.27
N LEU A 126 -2.07 71.25 8.50
CA LEU A 126 -1.81 72.03 9.70
C LEU A 126 -0.68 71.39 10.51
N ALA A 127 0.13 72.22 11.16
CA ALA A 127 1.14 71.74 12.10
C ALA A 127 0.51 71.24 13.41
N ASN A 128 -0.62 71.82 13.84
CA ASN A 128 -1.37 71.47 15.05
C ASN A 128 -2.87 71.77 14.85
N ILE A 129 -3.75 71.17 15.66
CA ILE A 129 -5.19 71.48 15.68
C ILE A 129 -5.38 72.92 16.22
N PRO A 130 -6.11 73.82 15.52
CA PRO A 130 -6.38 75.16 16.01
C PRO A 130 -7.25 75.15 17.26
N ASP A 131 -6.95 76.01 18.23
CA ASP A 131 -7.77 76.19 19.44
C ASP A 131 -8.02 77.69 19.71
N PRO A 132 -9.28 78.18 19.69
CA PRO A 132 -10.50 77.45 19.36
C PRO A 132 -10.63 77.19 17.84
N ILE A 133 -11.29 76.10 17.47
CA ILE A 133 -11.54 75.72 16.07
C ILE A 133 -12.45 76.78 15.40
N PRO A 134 -11.99 77.51 14.36
CA PRO A 134 -12.80 78.54 13.71
C PRO A 134 -14.06 77.96 13.04
N TYR A 135 -15.14 78.74 13.05
CA TYR A 135 -16.41 78.35 12.43
C TYR A 135 -16.21 78.05 10.93
N GLY A 136 -16.68 76.87 10.50
CA GLY A 136 -16.55 76.38 9.13
C GLY A 136 -15.32 75.50 8.88
N THR A 137 -14.43 75.34 9.86
CA THR A 137 -13.21 74.51 9.71
C THR A 137 -13.41 73.09 10.26
N THR A 138 -12.83 72.09 9.58
CA THR A 138 -12.92 70.68 10.00
C THR A 138 -11.52 70.04 10.05
N PRO A 139 -10.77 70.22 11.15
CA PRO A 139 -9.47 69.57 11.30
C PRO A 139 -9.64 68.03 11.45
N VAL A 140 -8.93 67.27 10.63
CA VAL A 140 -8.87 65.80 10.62
C VAL A 140 -7.44 65.36 10.84
N GLU A 141 -7.21 64.46 11.77
CA GLU A 141 -5.91 63.86 12.06
C GLU A 141 -5.76 62.54 11.29
N TRP A 142 -4.63 62.35 10.63
CA TRP A 142 -4.33 61.21 9.77
C TRP A 142 -3.08 60.49 10.26
N ASN A 143 -3.18 59.16 10.39
CA ASN A 143 -2.04 58.27 10.51
C ASN A 143 -2.00 57.42 9.24
N ILE A 144 -1.02 57.68 8.37
CA ILE A 144 -0.85 56.97 7.09
C ILE A 144 0.35 56.05 7.22
N GLU A 145 0.16 54.78 6.90
CA GLU A 145 1.22 53.77 6.78
C GLU A 145 1.23 53.30 5.33
N TRP A 146 2.39 53.20 4.71
CA TRP A 146 2.55 52.66 3.36
C TRP A 146 3.71 51.67 3.29
N ASP A 147 3.60 50.76 2.32
CA ASP A 147 4.59 49.75 1.99
C ASP A 147 4.62 49.60 0.47
N LEU A 148 5.64 50.18 -0.17
CA LEU A 148 5.78 50.18 -1.62
C LEU A 148 6.80 49.13 -2.05
N GLN A 149 6.47 48.35 -3.07
CA GLN A 149 7.33 47.36 -3.71
C GLN A 149 7.14 47.42 -5.23
N PRO A 150 8.15 47.06 -6.04
CA PRO A 150 7.99 46.80 -7.45
C PRO A 150 6.82 45.85 -7.69
N GLU A 151 6.11 46.05 -8.80
CA GLU A 151 5.08 45.11 -9.23
C GLU A 151 5.75 43.75 -9.42
N SER A 152 5.40 42.75 -8.60
CA SER A 152 5.98 41.41 -8.71
C SER A 152 5.60 40.85 -10.07
N ASP A 153 6.57 40.44 -10.87
CA ASP A 153 6.26 39.77 -12.13
C ASP A 153 5.36 38.54 -11.85
N ASP A 154 4.28 38.44 -12.61
CA ASP A 154 3.24 37.44 -12.37
C ASP A 154 3.68 36.06 -12.90
N PHE A 155 4.51 35.37 -12.12
CA PHE A 155 5.02 34.04 -12.44
C PHE A 155 4.74 33.00 -11.33
N ASP A 156 4.75 31.74 -11.74
CA ASP A 156 4.85 30.59 -10.85
C ASP A 156 6.16 29.84 -11.13
N LEU A 157 6.68 29.17 -10.10
CA LEU A 157 7.74 28.19 -10.26
C LEU A 157 7.10 26.81 -10.50
N VAL A 158 7.11 26.32 -11.73
CA VAL A 158 6.47 25.04 -12.09
C VAL A 158 7.47 23.90 -11.93
N LEU A 159 7.13 22.89 -11.13
CA LEU A 159 7.92 21.69 -10.90
C LEU A 159 7.37 20.52 -11.74
N SER A 160 8.29 19.82 -12.41
CA SER A 160 8.00 18.68 -13.28
C SER A 160 9.13 17.65 -13.20
N ALA A 161 8.92 16.45 -13.75
CA ALA A 161 9.98 15.45 -13.91
C ALA A 161 10.06 14.88 -15.33
N GLU A 162 11.27 14.54 -15.76
CA GLU A 162 11.54 13.85 -17.01
C GLU A 162 11.12 12.36 -16.87
N ASP A 163 10.39 11.82 -17.86
CA ASP A 163 9.85 10.44 -17.89
C ASP A 163 8.99 10.06 -16.67
N TYR A 164 8.32 11.04 -16.07
CA TYR A 164 7.59 10.90 -14.80
C TYR A 164 6.52 9.79 -14.79
N ASP A 165 5.82 9.63 -15.91
CA ASP A 165 4.73 8.65 -16.04
C ASP A 165 5.24 7.21 -16.06
N ASN A 166 6.49 6.96 -16.46
CA ASN A 166 7.03 5.60 -16.59
C ASN A 166 8.08 5.26 -15.52
N TRP A 167 8.59 6.26 -14.79
CA TRP A 167 9.65 6.05 -13.84
C TRP A 167 9.22 5.18 -12.65
N LEU A 168 10.08 4.22 -12.30
CA LEU A 168 9.95 3.39 -11.11
C LEU A 168 11.21 3.52 -10.23
N PRO A 169 11.05 3.52 -8.90
CA PRO A 169 12.15 3.35 -7.97
C PRO A 169 12.74 1.94 -8.12
N LEU A 170 14.05 1.86 -8.30
CA LEU A 170 14.81 0.61 -8.35
C LEU A 170 15.99 0.70 -7.39
N ALA A 171 16.48 -0.45 -6.93
CA ALA A 171 17.76 -0.55 -6.23
C ALA A 171 18.81 -1.25 -7.11
N HIS A 172 20.09 -1.02 -6.84
CA HIS A 172 21.16 -1.76 -7.49
C HIS A 172 21.39 -3.10 -6.80
N ILE A 173 21.63 -4.14 -7.59
CA ILE A 173 21.98 -5.47 -7.08
C ILE A 173 23.25 -5.89 -7.81
N GLU A 174 24.32 -6.12 -7.06
CA GLU A 174 25.52 -6.79 -7.57
C GLU A 174 25.60 -8.22 -7.05
N PRO A 175 25.82 -9.23 -7.93
CA PRO A 175 25.94 -10.61 -7.49
C PRO A 175 27.27 -10.81 -6.77
N ASP A 176 27.26 -10.83 -5.44
CA ASP A 176 28.40 -11.33 -4.70
C ASP A 176 28.39 -12.87 -4.70
N VAL A 177 29.46 -13.46 -5.24
CA VAL A 177 29.59 -14.91 -5.36
C VAL A 177 29.85 -15.51 -3.98
N GLY A 178 28.87 -16.22 -3.42
CA GLY A 178 29.03 -17.06 -2.22
C GLY A 178 28.72 -16.40 -0.88
N THR A 179 28.06 -15.24 -0.89
CA THR A 179 27.47 -14.59 0.30
C THR A 179 26.08 -14.07 -0.02
N SER A 180 25.25 -13.86 1.01
CA SER A 180 24.07 -12.97 0.93
C SER A 180 24.49 -11.68 0.22
N LEU A 181 23.67 -11.19 -0.71
CA LEU A 181 23.92 -9.98 -1.50
C LEU A 181 24.50 -8.88 -0.60
N THR A 182 25.76 -8.55 -0.82
CA THR A 182 26.43 -7.44 -0.14
C THR A 182 26.61 -6.33 -1.16
N SER A 183 25.99 -5.18 -0.90
CA SER A 183 26.09 -3.98 -1.75
C SER A 183 27.52 -3.43 -1.66
N SER A 184 28.39 -3.78 -2.60
CA SER A 184 29.79 -3.30 -2.59
C SER A 184 29.99 -1.94 -3.27
N ALA A 185 28.90 -1.27 -3.73
CA ALA A 185 28.93 0.13 -4.14
C ALA A 185 27.59 0.84 -3.91
N LEU A 186 27.71 2.11 -3.48
CA LEU A 186 26.70 3.15 -3.26
C LEU A 186 25.94 3.58 -4.54
N GLU A 187 25.69 2.65 -5.46
CA GLU A 187 25.10 2.97 -6.76
C GLU A 187 23.57 2.85 -6.68
N PRO A 188 22.81 3.83 -7.20
CA PRO A 188 21.36 3.72 -7.24
C PRO A 188 20.88 2.82 -8.38
N GLY A 189 19.72 2.20 -8.20
CA GLY A 189 19.11 1.36 -9.23
C GLY A 189 18.40 2.17 -10.33
N SER A 190 17.89 3.35 -9.99
CA SER A 190 17.31 4.27 -10.97
C SER A 190 17.49 5.73 -10.53
N THR A 191 17.32 6.65 -11.47
CA THR A 191 17.35 8.09 -11.19
C THR A 191 16.21 8.79 -11.93
N ILE A 192 15.73 9.91 -11.39
CA ILE A 192 14.75 10.78 -12.02
C ILE A 192 15.25 12.22 -12.00
N ARG A 193 15.09 12.94 -13.11
CA ARG A 193 15.45 14.35 -13.21
C ARG A 193 14.22 15.21 -13.01
N VAL A 194 14.25 16.05 -11.97
CA VAL A 194 13.23 17.07 -11.72
C VAL A 194 13.68 18.41 -12.29
N LYS A 195 12.72 19.22 -12.74
CA LYS A 195 12.93 20.55 -13.31
C LYS A 195 11.97 21.54 -12.66
N ALA A 196 12.53 22.61 -12.09
CA ALA A 196 11.79 23.78 -11.65
C ALA A 196 11.97 24.90 -12.69
N GLN A 197 10.87 25.42 -13.23
CA GLN A 197 10.89 26.39 -14.32
C GLN A 197 10.02 27.60 -13.99
N VAL A 198 10.56 28.81 -14.21
CA VAL A 198 9.80 30.05 -14.09
C VAL A 198 8.84 30.15 -15.27
N MET A 199 7.53 30.17 -14.98
CA MET A 199 6.49 30.26 -16.00
C MET A 199 5.51 31.38 -15.65
N PRO A 200 4.97 32.12 -16.63
CA PRO A 200 3.91 33.09 -16.36
C PRO A 200 2.71 32.40 -15.72
N LYS A 201 2.01 33.09 -14.81
CA LYS A 201 0.78 32.56 -14.21
C LYS A 201 -0.29 32.30 -15.28
N PRO A 202 -1.20 31.32 -15.08
CA PRO A 202 -2.27 31.05 -16.02
C PRO A 202 -3.09 32.32 -16.34
N GLY A 203 -3.27 32.61 -17.63
CA GLY A 203 -3.99 33.82 -18.10
C GLY A 203 -3.11 35.07 -18.29
N SER A 204 -1.85 35.05 -17.85
CA SER A 204 -0.91 36.14 -18.12
C SER A 204 -0.44 36.13 -19.59
N THR A 205 -0.52 37.27 -20.26
CA THR A 205 -0.06 37.44 -21.66
C THR A 205 1.40 37.90 -21.77
N THR A 206 2.05 38.17 -20.63
CA THR A 206 3.43 38.65 -20.56
C THR A 206 4.35 37.52 -20.18
N LYS A 207 5.46 37.33 -20.92
CA LYS A 207 6.55 36.48 -20.43
C LYS A 207 7.08 37.08 -19.11
N PRO A 208 7.36 36.25 -18.09
CA PRO A 208 8.04 36.71 -16.88
C PRO A 208 9.32 37.41 -17.31
N LYS A 209 9.51 38.65 -16.87
CA LYS A 209 10.79 39.33 -17.06
C LYS A 209 11.79 38.92 -15.98
N VAL A 210 11.32 38.25 -14.92
CA VAL A 210 12.13 37.83 -13.77
C VAL A 210 12.92 36.58 -14.08
N LYS A 211 14.23 36.71 -13.89
CA LYS A 211 15.09 35.61 -13.53
C LYS A 211 15.14 35.52 -12.03
N VAL A 212 15.09 34.30 -11.50
CA VAL A 212 15.21 34.08 -10.06
C VAL A 212 16.68 33.98 -9.68
N LYS A 213 17.01 34.52 -8.50
CA LYS A 213 18.36 34.64 -7.95
C LYS A 213 18.93 33.29 -7.55
N GLN A 214 18.10 32.41 -7.02
CA GLN A 214 18.49 31.08 -6.55
C GLN A 214 17.28 30.14 -6.55
N VAL A 215 17.51 28.87 -6.92
CA VAL A 215 16.51 27.80 -6.79
C VAL A 215 17.05 26.74 -5.82
N THR A 216 16.24 26.31 -4.86
CA THR A 216 16.54 25.22 -3.92
C THR A 216 15.51 24.11 -4.07
N PHE A 217 15.96 22.87 -4.20
CA PHE A 217 15.12 21.68 -4.19
C PHE A 217 15.19 21.02 -2.81
N PHE A 218 14.04 20.57 -2.32
CA PHE A 218 13.92 19.81 -1.08
C PHE A 218 13.23 18.47 -1.37
N LEU A 219 13.79 17.39 -0.80
CA LEU A 219 13.30 16.04 -0.94
C LEU A 219 12.92 15.47 0.44
N THR A 220 11.69 15.00 0.55
CA THR A 220 11.28 14.11 1.65
C THR A 220 11.27 12.68 1.13
N SER A 221 12.02 11.78 1.77
CA SER A 221 12.12 10.37 1.36
C SER A 221 11.67 9.41 2.46
N SER A 222 11.07 8.31 2.02
CA SER A 222 10.89 7.10 2.82
C SER A 222 12.23 6.52 3.30
N ASN A 223 12.14 5.64 4.29
CA ASN A 223 13.23 4.90 4.92
C ASN A 223 12.67 3.52 5.29
N VAL A 224 12.38 2.71 4.28
CA VAL A 224 11.92 1.33 4.50
C VAL A 224 13.15 0.46 4.74
N PRO A 225 13.17 -0.42 5.75
CA PRO A 225 14.34 -1.26 6.00
C PRO A 225 14.68 -2.14 4.79
N GLY A 226 15.96 -2.28 4.44
CA GLY A 226 16.41 -3.09 3.30
C GLY A 226 16.19 -2.43 1.94
N ILE A 227 16.41 -3.17 0.85
CA ILE A 227 16.19 -2.68 -0.54
C ILE A 227 14.97 -3.31 -1.23
N ALA A 228 14.47 -4.41 -0.65
CA ALA A 228 13.33 -5.22 -1.07
C ALA A 228 12.74 -5.92 0.17
N MET A 229 11.64 -6.65 0.01
CA MET A 229 10.93 -7.25 1.15
C MET A 229 11.76 -8.25 1.97
N ASN A 230 12.76 -8.88 1.35
CA ASN A 230 13.54 -9.98 1.91
C ASN A 230 15.07 -9.77 1.90
N ALA A 231 15.55 -8.60 1.46
CA ALA A 231 16.97 -8.32 1.34
C ALA A 231 17.36 -7.18 2.29
N LEU A 232 18.10 -7.53 3.36
CA LEU A 232 18.75 -6.53 4.20
C LEU A 232 19.81 -5.82 3.39
N ASP A 233 19.86 -4.52 3.62
CA ASP A 233 20.98 -3.71 3.21
C ASP A 233 22.17 -4.01 4.15
N SER A 234 23.26 -4.56 3.61
CA SER A 234 24.51 -4.69 4.38
C SER A 234 25.19 -3.34 4.61
N SER A 235 24.77 -2.30 3.88
CA SER A 235 25.28 -0.94 4.01
C SER A 235 24.07 -0.03 3.89
N PRO A 236 23.33 0.30 4.98
CA PRO A 236 22.24 1.26 4.91
C PRO A 236 22.66 2.33 3.94
N THR A 237 21.84 2.61 2.92
CA THR A 237 21.98 3.79 2.05
C THR A 237 22.65 4.90 2.86
N PRO A 238 23.60 5.68 2.35
CA PRO A 238 24.64 6.34 3.16
C PRO A 238 24.14 7.10 4.40
N ASP A 239 22.87 7.55 4.41
CA ASP A 239 22.14 8.14 5.54
C ASP A 239 20.76 7.50 5.89
N GLY A 240 20.40 6.35 5.32
CA GLY A 240 19.18 5.57 5.60
C GLY A 240 17.95 6.10 4.87
N LYS A 241 18.06 6.57 3.63
CA LYS A 241 16.93 7.08 2.82
C LYS A 241 16.84 6.39 1.48
N ASP A 242 15.61 6.04 1.10
CA ASP A 242 15.33 5.29 -0.13
C ASP A 242 15.56 6.14 -1.40
N LEU A 243 15.31 7.44 -1.31
CA LEU A 243 15.54 8.44 -2.36
C LEU A 243 16.47 9.54 -1.86
N GLN A 244 17.46 9.94 -2.66
CA GLN A 244 18.46 10.94 -2.26
C GLN A 244 18.93 11.81 -3.43
N PHE A 245 19.36 13.04 -3.12
CA PHE A 245 20.27 13.78 -3.98
C PHE A 245 21.69 13.26 -3.80
N GLU A 246 22.41 13.03 -4.91
CA GLU A 246 23.83 12.70 -4.88
C GLU A 246 24.67 13.92 -5.25
N GLN A 247 25.77 14.13 -4.52
CA GLN A 247 26.68 15.27 -4.72
C GLN A 247 27.19 15.34 -6.15
N ASP A 248 27.80 14.26 -6.66
CA ASP A 248 28.45 14.28 -7.99
C ASP A 248 27.44 14.46 -9.13
N LYS A 249 26.26 13.82 -9.04
CA LYS A 249 25.21 13.93 -10.08
C LYS A 249 24.60 15.33 -10.15
N ASN A 250 24.42 15.98 -8.99
CA ASN A 250 23.84 17.33 -8.94
C ASN A 250 24.90 18.41 -9.19
N ALA A 251 26.16 18.20 -8.79
CA ALA A 251 27.28 19.05 -9.16
C ALA A 251 27.50 19.09 -10.69
N ALA A 252 27.29 17.96 -11.38
CA ALA A 252 27.31 17.89 -12.84
C ALA A 252 26.22 18.74 -13.53
N LEU A 253 25.16 19.10 -12.81
CA LEU A 253 24.12 20.05 -13.24
C LEU A 253 24.36 21.49 -12.76
N GLY A 254 25.50 21.75 -12.13
CA GLY A 254 25.84 23.08 -11.59
C GLY A 254 25.11 23.43 -10.30
N LEU A 255 24.60 22.45 -9.56
CA LEU A 255 24.01 22.65 -8.23
C LEU A 255 25.06 22.50 -7.13
N GLU A 256 24.90 23.29 -6.08
CA GLU A 256 25.56 23.13 -4.78
C GLU A 256 24.83 22.06 -3.97
N PHE A 257 25.56 21.03 -3.58
CA PHE A 257 25.07 20.00 -2.66
C PHE A 257 25.09 20.53 -1.22
N VAL A 258 23.94 20.49 -0.55
CA VAL A 258 23.83 20.84 0.88
C VAL A 258 23.82 19.58 1.71
N ASP A 259 22.91 18.66 1.40
CA ASP A 259 22.78 17.33 1.99
C ASP A 259 21.94 16.43 1.06
N ILE A 260 21.73 15.17 1.46
CA ILE A 260 20.97 14.19 0.67
C ILE A 260 19.50 14.57 0.42
N ALA A 261 18.97 15.54 1.16
CA ALA A 261 17.60 16.04 1.04
C ALA A 261 17.53 17.43 0.38
N THR A 262 18.66 18.09 0.15
CA THR A 262 18.71 19.49 -0.26
C THR A 262 19.84 19.78 -1.25
N VAL A 263 19.47 20.34 -2.41
CA VAL A 263 20.41 20.89 -3.40
C VAL A 263 19.93 22.25 -3.86
N LYS A 264 20.85 23.15 -4.23
CA LYS A 264 20.49 24.51 -4.66
C LYS A 264 21.40 25.01 -5.77
N THR A 265 20.93 25.95 -6.57
CA THR A 265 21.80 26.68 -7.50
C THR A 265 22.71 27.62 -6.70
N PRO A 266 23.90 27.98 -7.24
CA PRO A 266 24.60 29.19 -6.83
C PRO A 266 23.71 30.44 -6.97
N VAL A 267 24.16 31.57 -6.44
CA VAL A 267 23.51 32.87 -6.69
C VAL A 267 23.77 33.28 -8.14
N GLY A 268 22.72 33.60 -8.89
CA GLY A 268 22.82 33.93 -10.31
C GLY A 268 21.48 34.28 -10.95
N ASP A 269 21.37 34.07 -12.25
CA ASP A 269 20.26 34.50 -13.10
C ASP A 269 19.57 33.28 -13.73
N TYR A 270 18.51 32.75 -13.10
CA TYR A 270 17.90 31.48 -13.53
C TYR A 270 16.46 31.66 -14.05
N GLU A 271 16.18 31.02 -15.18
CA GLU A 271 14.80 30.80 -15.68
C GLU A 271 14.34 29.36 -15.42
N GLU A 272 15.28 28.44 -15.22
CA GLU A 272 15.04 27.07 -14.81
C GLU A 272 16.22 26.52 -14.01
N ALA A 273 15.97 25.48 -13.24
CA ALA A 273 16.99 24.64 -12.62
C ALA A 273 16.57 23.17 -12.69
N LYS A 274 17.54 22.26 -12.73
CA LYS A 274 17.30 20.81 -12.76
C LYS A 274 18.10 20.12 -11.67
N ALA A 275 17.50 19.12 -11.03
CA ALA A 275 18.15 18.27 -10.05
C ALA A 275 17.91 16.79 -10.39
N VAL A 276 18.81 15.91 -9.94
CA VAL A 276 18.72 14.46 -10.11
C VAL A 276 18.54 13.81 -8.75
N ILE A 277 17.48 13.00 -8.65
CA ILE A 277 17.16 12.20 -7.47
C ILE A 277 17.41 10.75 -7.82
N SER A 278 18.01 10.03 -6.89
CA SER A 278 18.45 8.66 -7.05
C SER A 278 17.69 7.73 -6.12
N SER A 279 17.35 6.54 -6.60
CA SER A 279 16.62 5.52 -5.86
C SER A 279 17.55 4.38 -5.45
N PHE A 280 17.39 3.93 -4.22
CA PHE A 280 18.16 2.84 -3.60
C PHE A 280 17.27 1.72 -3.05
N ASP A 281 15.96 1.84 -3.19
CA ASP A 281 14.96 0.83 -2.78
C ASP A 281 13.99 0.57 -3.93
N TYR A 282 13.52 -0.66 -4.10
CA TYR A 282 12.55 -1.00 -5.16
C TYR A 282 11.12 -0.50 -4.89
N GLY A 283 10.81 -0.11 -3.66
CA GLY A 283 9.55 0.49 -3.22
C GLY A 283 9.68 1.95 -2.77
N GLY A 284 10.85 2.58 -2.91
CA GLY A 284 11.13 3.92 -2.40
C GLY A 284 10.13 4.97 -2.88
N TYR A 285 9.66 5.81 -1.97
CA TYR A 285 8.72 6.89 -2.26
C TYR A 285 9.09 8.18 -1.53
N GLY A 286 8.62 9.31 -2.04
CA GLY A 286 8.94 10.61 -1.49
C GLY A 286 8.22 11.74 -2.18
N ASP A 287 8.55 12.96 -1.76
CA ASP A 287 7.91 14.20 -2.18
C ASP A 287 8.99 15.25 -2.48
N VAL A 288 8.87 15.95 -3.60
CA VAL A 288 9.82 17.01 -4.00
C VAL A 288 9.10 18.35 -4.09
N ILE A 289 9.73 19.37 -3.52
CA ILE A 289 9.34 20.77 -3.70
C ILE A 289 10.55 21.58 -4.15
N ALA A 290 10.30 22.67 -4.87
CA ALA A 290 11.32 23.67 -5.17
C ALA A 290 10.92 25.04 -4.60
N ARG A 291 11.93 25.83 -4.25
CA ARG A 291 11.80 27.21 -3.79
C ARG A 291 12.67 28.08 -4.68
N ALA A 292 12.13 29.18 -5.18
CA ALA A 292 12.89 30.24 -5.82
C ALA A 292 12.98 31.47 -4.91
N GLU A 293 14.14 32.13 -4.90
CA GLU A 293 14.34 33.46 -4.33
C GLU A 293 14.53 34.45 -5.48
N THR A 294 13.81 35.57 -5.48
CA THR A 294 13.94 36.66 -6.46
C THR A 294 15.03 37.67 -6.05
N GLU A 295 15.38 38.63 -6.91
CA GLU A 295 16.38 39.66 -6.58
C GLU A 295 15.97 40.57 -5.40
N ASP A 296 14.67 40.83 -5.24
CA ASP A 296 14.09 41.61 -4.15
C ASP A 296 13.86 40.81 -2.86
N GLY A 297 14.21 39.50 -2.87
CA GLY A 297 14.14 38.62 -1.71
C GLY A 297 12.77 37.98 -1.47
N GLU A 298 11.84 38.08 -2.42
CA GLU A 298 10.60 37.29 -2.40
C GLU A 298 10.92 35.79 -2.53
N VAL A 299 10.13 34.97 -1.85
CA VAL A 299 10.25 33.52 -1.90
C VAL A 299 9.01 32.92 -2.56
N VAL A 300 9.22 32.25 -3.69
CA VAL A 300 8.16 31.59 -4.47
C VAL A 300 8.32 30.08 -4.34
N MET A 301 7.28 29.41 -3.82
CA MET A 301 7.23 27.95 -3.75
C MET A 301 6.74 27.35 -5.05
N SER A 302 7.20 26.13 -5.36
CA SER A 302 6.80 25.44 -6.56
C SER A 302 5.31 25.06 -6.57
N VAL A 303 4.75 25.02 -7.76
CA VAL A 303 3.46 24.43 -8.09
C VAL A 303 3.65 23.30 -9.09
N ILE A 304 2.72 22.37 -9.15
CA ILE A 304 2.65 21.34 -10.18
C ILE A 304 1.46 21.63 -11.11
N GLU A 305 1.58 21.25 -12.38
CA GLU A 305 0.43 21.27 -13.29
C GLU A 305 -0.56 20.19 -12.86
N ASP A 306 -1.85 20.55 -12.80
CA ASP A 306 -2.91 19.60 -12.46
C ASP A 306 -3.20 18.69 -13.67
N PRO A 307 -2.87 17.40 -13.61
CA PRO A 307 -3.07 16.49 -14.73
C PRO A 307 -4.56 16.26 -15.06
N GLU A 308 -5.49 16.62 -14.16
CA GLU A 308 -6.94 16.50 -14.38
C GLU A 308 -7.58 17.77 -14.96
N SER A 309 -6.79 18.83 -15.19
CA SER A 309 -7.32 20.09 -15.69
C SER A 309 -7.77 19.96 -17.15
N THR A 310 -9.09 20.04 -17.38
CA THR A 310 -9.70 20.02 -18.73
C THR A 310 -9.89 21.43 -19.32
N PHE A 311 -9.42 22.47 -18.62
CA PHE A 311 -9.54 23.86 -19.06
C PHE A 311 -8.44 24.22 -20.07
N SER A 312 -8.71 25.25 -20.90
CA SER A 312 -7.76 25.78 -21.89
C SER A 312 -6.49 26.42 -21.30
N SER A 313 -6.36 26.44 -19.97
CA SER A 313 -5.15 26.80 -19.24
C SER A 313 -5.01 25.82 -18.09
N PRO A 314 -3.90 25.06 -17.99
CA PRO A 314 -3.73 24.08 -16.94
C PRO A 314 -3.78 24.76 -15.58
N GLU A 315 -4.66 24.28 -14.73
CA GLU A 315 -4.72 24.67 -13.32
C GLU A 315 -3.42 24.23 -12.64
N ARG A 316 -2.89 25.06 -11.72
CA ARG A 316 -1.64 24.78 -11.00
C ARG A 316 -1.94 24.66 -9.52
N LYS A 317 -1.44 23.60 -8.89
CA LYS A 317 -1.68 23.29 -7.48
C LYS A 317 -0.40 23.45 -6.66
N LYS A 318 -0.53 23.97 -5.44
CA LYS A 318 0.56 24.10 -4.45
C LYS A 318 0.77 22.77 -3.71
N ASP A 319 1.05 21.72 -4.47
CA ASP A 319 1.31 20.38 -3.97
C ASP A 319 2.74 19.96 -4.30
N PRO A 320 3.37 19.08 -3.49
CA PRO A 320 4.64 18.48 -3.86
C PRO A 320 4.51 17.58 -5.09
N LEU A 321 5.60 17.45 -5.85
CA LEU A 321 5.71 16.42 -6.86
C LEU A 321 6.00 15.07 -6.17
N LEU A 322 5.01 14.19 -6.17
CA LEU A 322 5.12 12.87 -5.54
C LEU A 322 6.01 11.95 -6.38
N LEU A 323 6.95 11.25 -5.76
CA LEU A 323 7.85 10.28 -6.41
C LEU A 323 7.61 8.88 -5.81
N PRO A 324 7.42 7.84 -6.64
CA PRO A 324 7.06 7.90 -8.06
C PRO A 324 5.71 8.59 -8.28
N LYS A 325 5.27 8.76 -9.54
CA LYS A 325 3.90 9.22 -9.83
C LYS A 325 2.87 8.31 -9.17
N ARG A 326 2.08 8.84 -8.24
CA ARG A 326 1.17 8.07 -7.38
C ARG A 326 0.00 8.95 -6.90
N ALA A 327 -1.06 8.31 -6.42
CA ALA A 327 -2.10 9.00 -5.66
C ALA A 327 -1.54 9.47 -4.30
N ALA A 328 -2.10 10.53 -3.73
CA ALA A 328 -1.60 11.13 -2.49
C ALA A 328 -1.58 10.14 -1.30
N ASP A 329 -2.54 9.23 -1.25
CA ASP A 329 -2.74 8.20 -0.23
C ASP A 329 -2.09 6.83 -0.58
N SER A 330 -1.30 6.78 -1.66
CA SER A 330 -0.63 5.58 -2.15
C SER A 330 0.88 5.78 -2.21
N HIS A 331 1.64 4.76 -1.89
CA HIS A 331 3.10 4.66 -2.02
C HIS A 331 3.54 3.94 -3.30
N ILE A 332 2.58 3.32 -4.00
CA ILE A 332 2.82 2.53 -5.20
C ILE A 332 2.74 3.41 -6.46
N ALA A 333 3.65 3.19 -7.40
CA ALA A 333 3.64 3.86 -8.70
C ALA A 333 2.37 3.55 -9.51
N THR A 334 1.74 4.60 -10.04
CA THR A 334 0.56 4.53 -10.92
C THR A 334 0.85 3.67 -12.16
N GLN A 335 2.05 3.76 -12.71
CA GLN A 335 2.47 2.97 -13.87
C GLN A 335 2.42 1.47 -13.61
N TRP A 336 2.92 1.04 -12.45
CA TRP A 336 2.92 -0.37 -12.08
C TRP A 336 1.48 -0.85 -11.81
N LYS A 337 0.69 -0.07 -11.05
CA LYS A 337 -0.75 -0.35 -10.85
C LYS A 337 -1.53 -0.46 -12.16
N THR A 338 -1.18 0.36 -13.15
CA THR A 338 -1.80 0.30 -14.49
C THR A 338 -1.40 -0.99 -15.22
N THR A 339 -0.12 -1.32 -15.21
CA THR A 339 0.44 -2.50 -15.90
C THR A 339 -0.10 -3.81 -15.33
N GLU A 340 -0.25 -3.90 -14.01
CA GLU A 340 -0.78 -5.07 -13.31
C GLU A 340 -2.31 -5.04 -13.13
N ASN A 341 -3.00 -4.08 -13.75
CA ASN A 341 -4.46 -3.93 -13.70
C ASN A 341 -5.01 -3.86 -12.25
N SER A 342 -4.35 -3.08 -11.41
CA SER A 342 -4.61 -2.93 -9.96
C SER A 342 -4.81 -1.48 -9.51
N LEU A 343 -5.13 -0.56 -10.43
CA LEU A 343 -5.35 0.87 -10.14
C LEU A 343 -6.33 1.14 -8.99
N SER A 344 -7.35 0.30 -8.80
CA SER A 344 -8.34 0.45 -7.74
C SER A 344 -7.94 -0.16 -6.40
N LYS A 345 -6.83 -0.90 -6.33
CA LYS A 345 -6.38 -1.58 -5.11
C LYS A 345 -5.60 -0.62 -4.20
N ALA A 346 -5.96 -0.62 -2.92
CA ALA A 346 -5.22 0.06 -1.88
C ALA A 346 -3.86 -0.63 -1.64
N ASP A 347 -2.95 0.04 -0.94
CA ASP A 347 -1.60 -0.47 -0.68
C ASP A 347 -1.57 -1.66 0.30
N LEU A 348 -2.60 -1.79 1.15
CA LEU A 348 -2.81 -2.91 2.07
C LEU A 348 -3.75 -4.00 1.52
N ASP A 349 -4.11 -3.93 0.24
CA ASP A 349 -4.95 -4.97 -0.38
C ASP A 349 -4.18 -6.31 -0.40
N ASP A 350 -4.86 -7.38 -0.03
CA ASP A 350 -4.41 -8.79 -0.01
C ASP A 350 -5.68 -9.64 -0.23
N SER A 351 -6.36 -9.36 -1.35
CA SER A 351 -7.71 -9.87 -1.68
C SER A 351 -7.72 -10.81 -2.88
N GLU A 352 -6.53 -11.24 -3.30
CA GLU A 352 -6.27 -12.11 -4.43
C GLU A 352 -7.07 -13.41 -4.30
N THR A 353 -7.53 -13.94 -5.42
CA THR A 353 -8.28 -15.19 -5.45
C THR A 353 -7.68 -16.13 -6.46
N LEU A 354 -7.74 -17.43 -6.18
CA LEU A 354 -7.23 -18.47 -7.09
C LEU A 354 -8.06 -18.62 -8.38
N GLY A 355 -9.17 -17.88 -8.52
CA GLY A 355 -10.07 -17.91 -9.66
C GLY A 355 -10.81 -19.25 -9.84
N ASN A 356 -11.78 -19.29 -10.76
CA ASN A 356 -12.52 -20.51 -11.12
C ASN A 356 -13.15 -21.26 -9.93
N GLY A 357 -13.53 -20.55 -8.86
CA GLY A 357 -14.07 -21.14 -7.64
C GLY A 357 -13.05 -21.92 -6.80
N ARG A 358 -11.74 -21.70 -6.95
CA ARG A 358 -10.72 -22.30 -6.09
C ARG A 358 -10.47 -21.46 -4.84
N GLY A 359 -10.06 -22.12 -3.76
CA GLY A 359 -9.74 -21.47 -2.48
C GLY A 359 -10.92 -21.33 -1.54
N ASP A 360 -10.61 -21.15 -0.26
CA ASP A 360 -11.61 -20.77 0.74
C ASP A 360 -12.02 -19.31 0.51
N VAL A 361 -13.25 -19.10 0.05
CA VAL A 361 -13.78 -17.77 -0.31
C VAL A 361 -13.82 -16.79 0.85
N ASN A 362 -13.80 -17.28 2.09
CA ASN A 362 -13.77 -16.43 3.29
C ASN A 362 -12.35 -16.10 3.73
N ARG A 363 -11.35 -16.71 3.09
CA ARG A 363 -9.93 -16.56 3.41
C ARG A 363 -9.08 -16.30 2.15
N PRO A 364 -9.37 -15.23 1.38
CA PRO A 364 -8.60 -14.87 0.18
C PRO A 364 -7.19 -14.37 0.52
N GLY A 365 -6.41 -14.08 -0.50
CA GLY A 365 -5.07 -13.52 -0.38
C GLY A 365 -3.99 -14.57 -0.12
N ASP A 366 -2.75 -14.12 -0.21
CA ASP A 366 -1.55 -14.88 0.10
C ASP A 366 -0.77 -14.31 1.28
N GLY A 367 -1.25 -13.22 1.90
CA GLY A 367 -0.59 -12.60 3.04
C GLY A 367 0.40 -11.51 2.68
N LEU A 368 0.59 -11.21 1.39
CA LEU A 368 1.36 -10.07 0.92
C LEU A 368 0.44 -8.88 0.65
N SER A 369 0.82 -7.71 1.12
CA SER A 369 0.14 -6.49 0.72
C SER A 369 0.51 -6.10 -0.71
N HIS A 370 -0.38 -5.38 -1.38
CA HIS A 370 -0.13 -4.79 -2.70
C HIS A 370 1.17 -3.96 -2.76
N TYR A 371 1.57 -3.30 -1.66
CA TYR A 371 2.86 -2.61 -1.58
C TYR A 371 4.04 -3.58 -1.46
N GLU A 372 3.88 -4.70 -0.77
CA GLU A 372 4.93 -5.73 -0.67
C GLU A 372 5.17 -6.42 -2.00
N GLU A 373 4.10 -6.71 -2.75
CA GLU A 373 4.20 -7.23 -4.13
C GLU A 373 4.87 -6.22 -5.06
N TYR A 374 4.49 -4.94 -4.93
CA TYR A 374 5.13 -3.83 -5.63
C TYR A 374 6.60 -3.78 -5.28
N ARG A 375 6.98 -3.59 -4.01
CA ARG A 375 8.38 -3.47 -3.57
C ARG A 375 9.19 -4.71 -3.95
N GLY A 376 8.55 -5.88 -3.95
CA GLY A 376 9.07 -7.12 -4.51
C GLY A 376 10.13 -7.80 -3.66
N PHE A 377 10.67 -8.88 -4.20
CA PHE A 377 11.54 -9.83 -3.51
C PHE A 377 12.80 -10.09 -4.32
N ILE A 378 13.90 -10.40 -3.64
CA ILE A 378 15.12 -10.90 -4.25
C ILE A 378 15.13 -12.41 -4.15
N LEU A 379 14.87 -13.10 -5.27
CA LEU A 379 14.84 -14.55 -5.33
C LEU A 379 15.97 -15.03 -6.24
N ASN A 380 16.87 -15.87 -5.71
CA ASN A 380 18.03 -16.38 -6.44
C ASN A 380 18.83 -15.27 -7.16
N ASN A 381 19.17 -14.20 -6.43
CA ASN A 381 19.91 -13.03 -6.93
C ASN A 381 19.19 -12.20 -8.01
N GLN A 382 17.86 -12.28 -8.11
CA GLN A 382 17.07 -11.46 -9.02
C GLN A 382 15.92 -10.78 -8.30
N HIS A 383 15.72 -9.49 -8.56
CA HIS A 383 14.52 -8.79 -8.11
C HIS A 383 13.30 -9.21 -8.93
N ILE A 384 12.21 -9.49 -8.23
CA ILE A 384 10.91 -9.86 -8.79
C ILE A 384 9.83 -9.08 -8.03
N ARG A 385 9.06 -8.26 -8.74
CA ARG A 385 7.74 -7.80 -8.25
C ARG A 385 6.75 -8.92 -8.50
N THR A 386 5.96 -9.28 -7.48
CA THR A 386 4.87 -10.23 -7.67
C THR A 386 3.62 -9.52 -8.19
N LYS A 387 2.49 -10.23 -8.29
CA LYS A 387 1.34 -9.76 -9.05
C LYS A 387 0.07 -9.72 -8.19
N PRO A 388 -0.60 -8.56 -8.08
CA PRO A 388 -1.78 -8.34 -7.22
C PRO A 388 -3.06 -9.07 -7.64
N LEU A 389 -2.96 -9.99 -8.60
CA LEU A 389 -4.06 -10.83 -9.07
C LEU A 389 -3.72 -12.32 -8.97
N ASP A 390 -2.46 -12.66 -8.71
CA ASP A 390 -1.99 -14.03 -8.52
C ASP A 390 -1.88 -14.30 -7.00
N VAL A 391 -2.04 -15.55 -6.59
CA VAL A 391 -1.79 -15.95 -5.19
C VAL A 391 -0.40 -16.58 -5.14
N ASP A 392 0.53 -15.93 -4.45
CA ASP A 392 1.93 -16.29 -4.36
C ASP A 392 2.22 -17.29 -3.25
N TYR A 393 3.18 -18.20 -3.50
CA TYR A 393 3.61 -19.20 -2.55
C TYR A 393 5.11 -19.46 -2.66
N PHE A 394 5.83 -19.37 -1.54
CA PHE A 394 7.28 -19.49 -1.52
C PHE A 394 7.73 -20.86 -1.02
N LEU A 395 8.55 -21.55 -1.83
CA LEU A 395 9.02 -22.91 -1.59
C LEU A 395 10.54 -22.99 -1.68
N ASN A 396 11.18 -23.39 -0.60
CA ASN A 396 12.58 -23.80 -0.63
C ASN A 396 12.65 -25.31 -0.93
N ASN A 397 12.98 -25.65 -2.18
CA ASN A 397 13.02 -27.03 -2.66
C ASN A 397 14.42 -27.67 -2.46
N LYS A 398 14.60 -28.42 -1.37
CA LYS A 398 15.84 -29.16 -1.09
C LYS A 398 15.96 -30.49 -1.83
N MET A 399 14.93 -30.91 -2.55
CA MET A 399 14.97 -32.16 -3.35
C MET A 399 15.59 -31.97 -4.73
N GLY A 400 15.77 -30.73 -5.17
CA GLY A 400 16.22 -30.42 -6.53
C GLY A 400 15.20 -30.87 -7.59
N SER A 401 15.70 -31.32 -8.74
CA SER A 401 14.88 -31.62 -9.93
C SER A 401 13.88 -32.78 -9.74
N LYS A 402 14.08 -33.64 -8.73
CA LYS A 402 13.17 -34.76 -8.43
C LYS A 402 11.73 -34.30 -8.13
N ALA A 403 11.58 -33.12 -7.52
CA ALA A 403 10.29 -32.58 -7.15
C ALA A 403 9.59 -31.76 -8.25
N THR A 404 10.31 -31.40 -9.32
CA THR A 404 9.81 -30.44 -10.34
C THR A 404 8.47 -30.86 -10.94
N ALA A 405 8.30 -32.14 -11.29
CA ALA A 405 7.05 -32.62 -11.87
C ALA A 405 5.86 -32.48 -10.90
N GLY A 406 6.07 -32.72 -9.61
CA GLY A 406 5.04 -32.59 -8.59
C GLY A 406 4.74 -31.14 -8.21
N ILE A 407 5.76 -30.27 -8.16
CA ILE A 407 5.56 -28.82 -7.97
C ILE A 407 4.73 -28.24 -9.12
N ASN A 408 5.06 -28.57 -10.36
CA ASN A 408 4.28 -28.12 -11.52
C ASN A 408 2.85 -28.66 -11.47
N PHE A 409 2.68 -29.91 -11.06
CA PHE A 409 1.37 -30.50 -10.92
C PHE A 409 0.53 -29.82 -9.83
N PHE A 410 1.14 -29.49 -8.69
CA PHE A 410 0.50 -28.70 -7.65
C PHE A 410 0.00 -27.34 -8.19
N LYS A 411 0.86 -26.60 -8.92
CA LYS A 411 0.49 -25.33 -9.55
C LYS A 411 -0.70 -25.46 -10.49
N GLU A 412 -0.72 -26.49 -11.34
CA GLU A 412 -1.82 -26.77 -12.27
C GLU A 412 -3.14 -27.04 -11.54
N LEU A 413 -3.10 -27.76 -10.42
CA LEU A 413 -4.29 -28.11 -9.65
C LEU A 413 -4.86 -26.93 -8.86
N THR A 414 -3.99 -26.14 -8.24
CA THR A 414 -4.38 -25.07 -7.30
C THR A 414 -4.51 -23.70 -7.95
N ASN A 415 -3.84 -23.48 -9.08
CA ASN A 415 -3.63 -22.15 -9.67
C ASN A 415 -2.75 -21.21 -8.81
N ILE A 416 -1.98 -21.77 -7.86
CA ILE A 416 -1.04 -21.01 -7.04
C ILE A 416 0.25 -20.71 -7.84
N LYS A 417 0.76 -19.48 -7.69
CA LYS A 417 2.06 -19.09 -8.21
C LYS A 417 3.18 -19.49 -7.25
N VAL A 418 3.80 -20.64 -7.52
CA VAL A 418 4.95 -21.08 -6.73
C VAL A 418 6.24 -20.39 -7.17
N HIS A 419 6.88 -19.70 -6.23
CA HIS A 419 8.20 -19.11 -6.31
C HIS A 419 9.22 -20.02 -5.60
N LEU A 420 10.28 -20.40 -6.31
CA LEU A 420 11.36 -21.19 -5.73
C LEU A 420 12.40 -20.26 -5.12
N VAL A 421 12.73 -20.48 -3.85
CA VAL A 421 13.66 -19.63 -3.09
C VAL A 421 14.87 -20.41 -2.60
N GLY A 422 16.03 -19.74 -2.58
CA GLY A 422 17.27 -20.20 -1.95
C GLY A 422 17.24 -20.04 -0.42
N ASP A 423 18.31 -20.46 0.27
CA ASP A 423 18.42 -20.30 1.74
C ASP A 423 18.67 -18.87 2.18
N ASP A 424 19.27 -18.07 1.31
CA ASP A 424 19.63 -16.69 1.59
C ASP A 424 18.52 -15.70 1.19
N ASP A 425 17.42 -16.20 0.59
CA ASP A 425 16.31 -15.37 0.11
C ASP A 425 15.26 -15.09 1.21
N PHE A 426 15.43 -15.59 2.43
CA PHE A 426 14.45 -15.39 3.52
C PHE A 426 15.10 -15.49 4.89
N MET A 427 14.39 -15.09 5.95
CA MET A 427 14.90 -15.18 7.31
C MET A 427 14.86 -16.63 7.80
N LEU A 428 15.98 -17.35 7.66
CA LEU A 428 16.05 -18.78 7.96
C LEU A 428 15.59 -19.16 9.39
N SER A 429 15.80 -18.27 10.38
CA SER A 429 15.46 -18.51 11.78
C SER A 429 13.95 -18.67 12.03
N ASN A 430 13.11 -18.01 11.24
CA ASN A 430 11.65 -18.02 11.38
C ASN A 430 10.90 -18.30 10.07
N ARG A 431 11.61 -18.49 8.95
CA ARG A 431 11.10 -18.72 7.59
C ARG A 431 10.36 -17.54 6.95
N VAL A 432 10.47 -16.33 7.50
CA VAL A 432 9.71 -15.18 6.99
C VAL A 432 10.32 -14.64 5.69
N ILE A 433 9.49 -14.48 4.65
CA ILE A 433 9.89 -13.97 3.33
C ILE A 433 9.77 -12.45 3.21
N ASN A 434 8.91 -11.81 4.00
CA ASN A 434 8.71 -10.36 3.96
C ASN A 434 9.10 -9.66 5.28
N PRO A 435 10.29 -9.91 5.87
CA PRO A 435 10.67 -9.37 7.18
C PRO A 435 10.94 -7.86 7.19
N PHE A 436 11.15 -7.22 6.03
CA PHE A 436 11.58 -5.82 5.97
C PHE A 436 10.45 -4.93 5.48
N TYR A 437 9.74 -4.32 6.41
CA TYR A 437 8.56 -3.51 6.14
C TYR A 437 8.44 -2.30 7.06
N ILE A 438 7.52 -1.42 6.70
CA ILE A 438 6.92 -0.45 7.63
C ILE A 438 5.49 -0.88 7.94
N LYS A 439 5.02 -0.59 9.15
CA LYS A 439 3.70 -1.07 9.62
C LYS A 439 2.53 -0.61 8.74
N ALA A 440 2.66 0.53 8.06
CA ALA A 440 1.61 1.09 7.20
C ALA A 440 1.36 0.29 5.91
N THR A 441 2.28 -0.61 5.53
CA THR A 441 2.26 -1.32 4.24
C THR A 441 2.36 -2.84 4.41
N HIS A 442 2.11 -3.37 5.61
CA HIS A 442 2.31 -4.78 5.95
C HIS A 442 1.05 -5.40 6.53
N VAL A 443 0.65 -6.56 6.01
CA VAL A 443 -0.53 -7.30 6.46
C VAL A 443 -0.15 -8.33 7.53
N THR A 444 0.81 -9.21 7.20
CA THR A 444 1.29 -10.28 8.09
C THR A 444 2.68 -10.76 7.66
N ASP A 445 3.43 -11.33 8.59
CA ASP A 445 4.62 -12.12 8.25
C ASP A 445 4.17 -13.38 7.46
N GLN A 446 4.67 -13.53 6.25
CA GLN A 446 4.41 -14.67 5.36
C GLN A 446 5.61 -15.62 5.34
N HIS A 447 5.36 -16.92 5.33
CA HIS A 447 6.40 -17.93 5.57
C HIS A 447 6.73 -18.78 4.33
N VAL A 448 8.01 -19.10 4.18
CA VAL A 448 8.52 -20.05 3.18
C VAL A 448 8.33 -21.48 3.66
N VAL A 449 7.78 -22.37 2.83
CA VAL A 449 7.71 -23.81 3.14
C VAL A 449 9.00 -24.50 2.68
N LEU A 450 9.54 -25.37 3.55
CA LEU A 450 10.78 -26.10 3.29
C LEU A 450 10.46 -27.54 2.88
N MET A 451 11.01 -28.03 1.77
CA MET A 451 10.74 -29.40 1.30
C MET A 451 12.02 -30.21 1.15
N TYR A 452 12.08 -31.36 1.83
CA TYR A 452 13.25 -32.23 1.94
C TYR A 452 12.99 -33.63 1.38
N GLU A 453 14.06 -34.27 0.91
CA GLU A 453 14.09 -35.72 0.76
C GLU A 453 14.66 -36.33 2.05
N VAL A 454 13.92 -37.26 2.68
CA VAL A 454 14.32 -37.88 3.94
C VAL A 454 14.49 -39.38 3.82
N GLU A 455 15.46 -39.95 4.55
CA GLU A 455 15.49 -41.39 4.84
C GLU A 455 14.37 -41.68 5.84
N GLY A 456 13.16 -41.89 5.32
CA GLY A 456 11.98 -41.97 6.17
C GLY A 456 12.07 -43.12 7.15
N GLU A 457 11.81 -42.84 8.43
CA GLU A 457 11.21 -43.84 9.30
C GLU A 457 9.88 -44.24 8.66
N LYS A 458 9.84 -45.38 7.95
CA LYS A 458 8.66 -46.03 7.34
C LYS A 458 8.35 -45.70 5.86
N GLY A 459 9.16 -44.90 5.16
CA GLY A 459 9.00 -44.70 3.71
C GLY A 459 7.74 -43.94 3.28
N THR A 460 7.14 -43.14 4.18
CA THR A 460 5.95 -42.33 3.91
C THR A 460 6.32 -40.85 3.89
N SER A 461 5.81 -40.10 2.91
CA SER A 461 5.95 -38.64 2.84
C SER A 461 5.00 -37.96 3.84
N ASN A 462 5.37 -36.80 4.37
CA ASN A 462 4.57 -36.06 5.35
C ASN A 462 4.79 -34.55 5.27
N THR A 463 3.72 -33.80 5.46
CA THR A 463 3.75 -32.37 5.83
C THR A 463 3.65 -32.20 7.35
N LEU A 464 4.61 -31.48 7.94
CA LEU A 464 4.83 -31.43 9.39
C LEU A 464 4.92 -30.00 9.96
N PRO A 465 4.11 -29.66 10.99
CA PRO A 465 2.77 -30.20 11.16
C PRO A 465 1.90 -29.80 9.96
N GLY A 466 0.81 -30.51 9.75
CA GLY A 466 -0.11 -30.24 8.65
C GLY A 466 -1.38 -31.06 8.78
N PRO A 467 -2.46 -30.69 8.08
CA PRO A 467 -2.54 -29.58 7.11
C PRO A 467 -2.64 -28.21 7.79
N GLY A 468 -2.23 -27.15 7.10
CA GLY A 468 -2.33 -25.76 7.56
C GLY A 468 -1.79 -24.76 6.53
N ASN A 469 -1.70 -23.48 6.89
CA ASN A 469 -1.04 -22.46 6.09
C ASN A 469 0.51 -22.52 6.26
N PRO A 470 1.29 -21.81 5.42
CA PRO A 470 2.75 -21.84 5.45
C PRO A 470 3.40 -21.59 6.81
N LYS A 471 2.86 -20.68 7.63
CA LYS A 471 3.32 -20.41 9.01
C LYS A 471 3.19 -21.63 9.90
N SER A 472 2.08 -22.35 9.78
CA SER A 472 1.80 -23.55 10.57
C SER A 472 2.64 -24.75 10.12
N VAL A 473 3.05 -24.81 8.84
CA VAL A 473 3.82 -25.93 8.29
C VAL A 473 5.32 -25.66 8.38
N SER A 474 6.03 -26.40 9.23
CA SER A 474 7.48 -26.24 9.40
C SER A 474 8.28 -26.81 8.22
N ARG A 475 7.86 -27.96 7.67
CA ARG A 475 8.50 -28.61 6.52
C ARG A 475 7.64 -29.70 5.89
N ILE A 476 7.99 -30.04 4.66
CA ILE A 476 7.54 -31.19 3.91
C ILE A 476 8.69 -32.19 3.80
N GLU A 477 8.40 -33.45 4.06
CA GLU A 477 9.34 -34.56 3.97
C GLU A 477 8.85 -35.55 2.93
N ILE A 478 9.62 -35.75 1.86
CA ILE A 478 9.34 -36.77 0.84
C ILE A 478 10.27 -37.97 1.08
N ALA A 479 9.70 -39.16 1.16
CA ALA A 479 10.46 -40.36 1.50
C ALA A 479 11.39 -40.84 0.37
N LYS A 480 12.65 -41.14 0.71
CA LYS A 480 13.57 -41.88 -0.17
C LYS A 480 12.96 -43.24 -0.53
N GLY A 481 12.82 -43.50 -1.82
CA GLY A 481 12.20 -44.73 -2.34
C GLY A 481 10.74 -44.58 -2.74
N THR A 482 10.16 -43.37 -2.68
CA THR A 482 8.88 -43.08 -3.34
C THR A 482 8.96 -43.50 -4.81
N PRO A 483 8.06 -44.38 -5.30
CA PRO A 483 8.08 -44.87 -6.68
C PRO A 483 8.06 -43.73 -7.70
N ALA A 484 8.78 -43.91 -8.82
CA ALA A 484 8.93 -42.86 -9.83
C ALA A 484 7.58 -42.43 -10.45
N ASP A 485 6.65 -43.37 -10.61
CA ASP A 485 5.29 -43.14 -11.10
C ASP A 485 4.39 -42.43 -10.06
N GLY A 486 4.67 -42.59 -8.77
CA GLY A 486 3.96 -41.93 -7.67
C GLY A 486 4.55 -40.59 -7.20
N MET A 487 5.81 -40.29 -7.53
CA MET A 487 6.54 -39.11 -7.04
C MET A 487 5.81 -37.79 -7.36
N LYS A 488 5.30 -37.66 -8.59
CA LYS A 488 4.53 -36.48 -9.03
C LYS A 488 3.33 -36.21 -8.10
N THR A 489 2.52 -37.23 -7.83
CA THR A 489 1.32 -37.10 -6.99
C THR A 489 1.70 -36.93 -5.52
N ALA A 490 2.71 -37.64 -5.02
CA ALA A 490 3.15 -37.53 -3.63
C ALA A 490 3.64 -36.11 -3.28
N VAL A 491 4.47 -35.50 -4.13
CA VAL A 491 4.91 -34.11 -3.94
C VAL A 491 3.74 -33.13 -3.97
N ALA A 492 2.83 -33.26 -4.95
CA ALA A 492 1.66 -32.39 -5.03
C ALA A 492 0.70 -32.57 -3.84
N HIS A 493 0.59 -33.80 -3.34
CA HIS A 493 -0.19 -34.14 -2.15
C HIS A 493 0.35 -33.42 -0.90
N GLU A 494 1.65 -33.55 -0.63
CA GLU A 494 2.24 -32.90 0.55
C GLU A 494 2.20 -31.38 0.46
N LEU A 495 2.42 -30.81 -0.73
CA LEU A 495 2.28 -29.36 -0.97
C LEU A 495 0.85 -28.86 -0.76
N ALA A 496 -0.17 -29.68 -1.04
CA ALA A 496 -1.54 -29.28 -0.78
C ALA A 496 -1.86 -29.27 0.73
N HIS A 497 -1.23 -30.12 1.53
CA HIS A 497 -1.33 -30.01 3.00
C HIS A 497 -0.76 -28.70 3.54
N SER A 498 0.26 -28.12 2.89
CA SER A 498 0.85 -26.84 3.32
C SER A 498 0.06 -25.60 2.90
N VAL A 499 -1.08 -25.80 2.25
CA VAL A 499 -2.09 -24.78 1.98
C VAL A 499 -3.47 -25.24 2.47
N ASN A 500 -3.49 -25.94 3.61
CA ASN A 500 -4.67 -26.32 4.38
C ASN A 500 -5.62 -27.34 3.72
N VAL A 501 -5.18 -28.11 2.73
CA VAL A 501 -6.00 -29.17 2.14
C VAL A 501 -5.81 -30.48 2.90
N PRO A 502 -6.84 -31.02 3.58
CA PRO A 502 -6.69 -32.27 4.30
C PRO A 502 -6.87 -33.51 3.43
N HIS A 503 -6.44 -34.65 3.97
CA HIS A 503 -6.86 -35.96 3.48
C HIS A 503 -8.40 -36.08 3.42
N HIS A 504 -8.88 -36.93 2.52
CA HIS A 504 -10.30 -37.30 2.48
C HIS A 504 -10.78 -38.03 3.74
N GLY A 505 -9.87 -38.61 4.51
CA GLY A 505 -10.15 -39.31 5.75
C GLY A 505 -8.86 -39.58 6.52
N GLU A 506 -8.97 -40.12 7.72
CA GLU A 506 -7.82 -40.52 8.54
C GLU A 506 -7.87 -42.04 8.70
N TRP A 507 -6.71 -42.69 8.85
CA TRP A 507 -6.62 -44.12 9.14
C TRP A 507 -7.27 -45.03 8.07
N GLY A 508 -7.74 -46.21 8.49
CA GLY A 508 -8.33 -47.23 7.61
C GLY A 508 -7.31 -47.90 6.68
N PHE A 509 -6.04 -47.95 7.11
CA PHE A 509 -4.99 -48.65 6.39
C PHE A 509 -4.07 -49.40 7.34
N PHE A 510 -3.36 -50.38 6.79
CA PHE A 510 -2.19 -50.98 7.42
C PHE A 510 -1.25 -51.53 6.35
N VAL A 511 0.03 -51.66 6.70
CA VAL A 511 1.03 -52.28 5.83
C VAL A 511 1.22 -53.73 6.26
N ALA A 512 1.14 -54.64 5.30
CA ALA A 512 1.44 -56.05 5.52
C ALA A 512 2.53 -56.55 4.58
N ALA A 513 3.40 -57.41 5.11
CA ALA A 513 4.32 -58.18 4.30
C ALA A 513 3.67 -59.51 3.91
N TRP A 514 4.09 -60.07 2.79
CA TRP A 514 3.51 -61.29 2.25
C TRP A 514 4.60 -62.31 1.97
N GLU A 515 4.32 -63.56 2.30
CA GLU A 515 5.19 -64.71 2.04
C GLU A 515 4.44 -65.68 1.12
N GLU A 516 5.04 -66.05 0.00
CA GLU A 516 4.46 -67.03 -0.91
C GLU A 516 4.61 -68.45 -0.32
N LEU A 517 3.49 -69.17 -0.22
CA LEU A 517 3.43 -70.54 0.30
C LEU A 517 3.28 -71.60 -0.81
N GLY A 518 3.18 -71.17 -2.08
CA GLY A 518 2.93 -72.01 -3.26
C GLY A 518 1.44 -72.11 -3.63
N ASN A 519 1.14 -72.58 -4.86
CA ASN A 519 -0.24 -72.70 -5.40
C ASN A 519 -1.09 -71.41 -5.28
N SER A 520 -0.51 -70.24 -5.52
CA SER A 520 -1.20 -68.94 -5.36
C SER A 520 -1.70 -68.64 -3.94
N GLN A 521 -1.19 -69.35 -2.93
CA GLN A 521 -1.45 -69.06 -1.53
C GLN A 521 -0.33 -68.20 -0.95
N TYR A 522 -0.73 -67.18 -0.19
CA TYR A 522 0.20 -66.27 0.45
C TYR A 522 -0.15 -66.13 1.93
N ARG A 523 0.87 -65.94 2.77
CA ARG A 523 0.71 -65.65 4.19
C ARG A 523 0.99 -64.18 4.44
N GLU A 524 0.07 -63.52 5.12
CA GLU A 524 0.27 -62.16 5.62
C GLU A 524 1.12 -62.21 6.90
N ALA A 525 2.33 -61.64 6.87
CA ALA A 525 3.17 -61.45 8.04
C ALA A 525 3.06 -59.97 8.49
N PRO A 526 2.43 -59.67 9.65
CA PRO A 526 2.38 -58.31 10.15
C PRO A 526 3.79 -57.87 10.58
N LYS A 527 4.21 -56.66 10.14
CA LYS A 527 5.50 -56.06 10.52
C LYS A 527 5.58 -55.68 12.02
N TYR A 528 4.44 -55.63 12.71
CA TYR A 528 4.35 -55.20 14.11
C TYR A 528 3.65 -56.29 14.94
N PRO A 529 4.30 -56.86 15.97
CA PRO A 529 3.72 -57.90 16.81
C PRO A 529 2.68 -57.25 17.72
N THR A 530 1.44 -57.19 17.25
CA THR A 530 0.30 -56.68 18.04
C THR A 530 -0.70 -57.82 18.22
N GLY A 531 -0.33 -58.87 18.95
CA GLY A 531 -1.25 -59.86 19.55
C GLY A 531 -2.29 -60.56 18.64
N LEU A 532 -2.22 -60.39 17.32
CA LEU A 532 -3.18 -60.93 16.36
C LEU A 532 -2.65 -62.25 15.83
N ALA A 533 -3.51 -63.28 15.83
CA ALA A 533 -3.16 -64.60 15.34
C ALA A 533 -2.78 -64.56 13.86
N GLU A 534 -1.68 -65.22 13.50
CA GLU A 534 -1.34 -65.52 12.11
C GLU A 534 -2.52 -66.21 11.42
N GLY A 535 -2.97 -65.67 10.29
CA GLY A 535 -4.09 -66.21 9.53
C GLY A 535 -3.68 -66.38 8.07
N LEU A 536 -4.07 -67.51 7.48
CA LEU A 536 -3.99 -67.70 6.02
C LEU A 536 -4.92 -66.68 5.36
N VAL A 537 -4.40 -65.93 4.39
CA VAL A 537 -5.18 -65.01 3.56
C VAL A 537 -5.17 -65.53 2.12
N ASN A 538 -6.29 -65.37 1.42
CA ASN A 538 -6.36 -65.70 0.00
C ASN A 538 -6.24 -64.42 -0.82
N ALA A 539 -5.27 -64.36 -1.73
CA ALA A 539 -5.07 -63.22 -2.62
C ALA A 539 -5.74 -63.44 -3.98
N TYR A 540 -6.50 -62.44 -4.42
CA TYR A 540 -7.21 -62.45 -5.70
C TYR A 540 -6.91 -61.15 -6.45
N ARG A 541 -6.88 -61.18 -7.79
CA ARG A 541 -6.97 -59.98 -8.61
C ARG A 541 -8.38 -59.44 -8.55
N GLU A 542 -8.51 -58.13 -8.32
CA GLU A 542 -9.81 -57.48 -8.36
C GLU A 542 -10.32 -57.32 -9.80
N THR A 543 -10.90 -58.40 -10.30
CA THR A 543 -11.70 -58.44 -11.53
C THR A 543 -13.15 -58.68 -11.13
N PRO A 544 -14.13 -58.51 -12.04
CA PRO A 544 -15.53 -58.82 -11.76
C PRO A 544 -15.78 -60.23 -11.17
N ASN A 545 -14.83 -61.17 -11.34
CA ASN A 545 -14.93 -62.55 -10.87
C ASN A 545 -13.85 -62.98 -9.86
N LEU A 546 -13.02 -62.07 -9.33
CA LEU A 546 -11.92 -62.36 -8.40
C LEU A 546 -11.10 -63.60 -8.79
N ALA A 547 -10.15 -63.43 -9.71
CA ALA A 547 -9.27 -64.50 -10.14
C ALA A 547 -8.10 -64.69 -9.15
N PRO A 548 -7.66 -65.93 -8.85
CA PRO A 548 -6.46 -66.16 -8.04
C PRO A 548 -5.23 -65.47 -8.65
N VAL A 549 -4.33 -64.98 -7.81
CA VAL A 549 -3.04 -64.42 -8.25
C VAL A 549 -2.10 -65.58 -8.60
N THR A 550 -1.89 -65.84 -9.90
CA THR A 550 -1.06 -66.96 -10.39
C THR A 550 0.22 -66.50 -11.11
N ASP A 551 0.48 -65.19 -11.14
CA ASP A 551 1.56 -64.59 -11.91
C ASP A 551 2.78 -64.32 -11.03
N PRO A 552 3.96 -64.91 -11.33
CA PRO A 552 5.18 -64.66 -10.58
C PRO A 552 5.70 -63.22 -10.68
N ASP A 553 5.26 -62.42 -11.65
CA ASP A 553 5.71 -61.03 -11.83
C ASP A 553 5.00 -60.03 -10.90
N ASP A 554 3.92 -60.43 -10.20
CA ASP A 554 3.17 -59.54 -9.30
C ASP A 554 3.96 -59.16 -8.03
N ASN A 555 5.21 -59.66 -7.84
CA ASN A 555 6.20 -59.25 -6.83
C ASN A 555 5.53 -58.74 -5.55
N LEU A 556 4.96 -59.64 -4.75
CA LEU A 556 4.17 -59.28 -3.59
C LEU A 556 4.97 -59.33 -2.26
N PRO A 557 5.94 -58.45 -1.93
CA PRO A 557 6.62 -58.50 -0.64
C PRO A 557 5.97 -57.61 0.43
N ARG A 558 5.32 -56.48 0.06
CA ARG A 558 4.72 -55.49 0.98
C ARG A 558 3.64 -54.64 0.29
N PHE A 559 2.47 -54.48 0.91
CA PHE A 559 1.40 -53.60 0.39
C PHE A 559 0.71 -52.76 1.45
N LEU A 560 0.22 -51.62 0.99
CA LEU A 560 -0.73 -50.77 1.66
C LEU A 560 -2.16 -51.33 1.46
N ILE A 561 -2.73 -51.84 2.56
CA ILE A 561 -4.06 -52.47 2.56
C ILE A 561 -5.12 -51.46 2.98
N SER A 562 -6.12 -51.29 2.13
CA SER A 562 -7.32 -50.48 2.36
C SER A 562 -8.40 -51.23 3.15
N THR A 563 -8.94 -50.57 4.18
CA THR A 563 -10.01 -51.10 5.02
C THR A 563 -10.82 -50.00 5.72
N LYS A 564 -11.89 -50.39 6.42
CA LYS A 564 -12.68 -49.49 7.28
C LYS A 564 -12.19 -49.56 8.74
N CYS A 565 -12.48 -48.52 9.50
CA CYS A 565 -12.30 -48.47 10.95
C CYS A 565 -13.39 -49.28 11.68
N ARG A 566 -13.03 -50.01 12.75
CA ARG A 566 -13.97 -50.83 13.54
C ARG A 566 -14.99 -50.00 14.33
N GLU A 567 -14.54 -48.86 14.86
CA GLU A 567 -15.24 -48.11 15.91
C GLU A 567 -16.43 -47.31 15.38
N ASN A 568 -16.32 -46.83 14.14
CA ASN A 568 -17.29 -45.88 13.57
C ASN A 568 -17.58 -46.12 12.08
N GLY A 569 -16.87 -47.05 11.41
CA GLY A 569 -17.01 -47.28 9.98
C GLY A 569 -16.68 -46.07 9.09
N THR A 570 -16.12 -44.99 9.64
CA THR A 570 -15.91 -43.76 8.86
C THR A 570 -14.57 -43.79 8.12
N GLN A 571 -14.68 -43.91 6.80
CA GLN A 571 -13.97 -43.18 5.74
C GLN A 571 -12.46 -42.94 5.96
N SER A 572 -11.68 -43.83 5.34
CA SER A 572 -10.22 -43.93 5.31
C SER A 572 -9.55 -42.88 4.40
N VAL A 573 -8.22 -42.76 4.47
CA VAL A 573 -7.37 -42.10 3.45
C VAL A 573 -7.64 -42.54 2.00
N PHE A 574 -8.30 -43.68 1.76
CA PHE A 574 -8.71 -44.14 0.42
C PHE A 574 -10.11 -43.68 -0.03
N SER A 575 -10.86 -43.00 0.82
CA SER A 575 -12.25 -42.59 0.59
C SER A 575 -12.37 -41.33 -0.28
N GLY A 576 -13.60 -40.96 -0.63
CA GLY A 576 -13.92 -39.75 -1.40
C GLY A 576 -13.70 -39.90 -2.90
N ALA A 577 -13.49 -38.78 -3.59
CA ALA A 577 -13.32 -38.77 -5.03
C ALA A 577 -12.06 -39.55 -5.46
N HIS A 578 -12.23 -40.57 -6.31
CA HIS A 578 -11.18 -41.54 -6.65
C HIS A 578 -9.94 -40.93 -7.33
N ASN A 579 -10.14 -39.84 -8.08
CA ASN A 579 -9.10 -39.15 -8.82
C ASN A 579 -8.50 -37.96 -8.05
N CYS A 580 -8.88 -37.72 -6.80
CA CYS A 580 -8.31 -36.62 -6.01
C CYS A 580 -6.91 -36.98 -5.49
N ILE A 581 -5.97 -36.04 -5.51
CA ILE A 581 -4.64 -36.26 -4.94
C ILE A 581 -4.69 -36.52 -3.42
N MET A 582 -5.70 -36.05 -2.70
CA MET A 582 -5.88 -36.27 -1.26
C MET A 582 -6.35 -37.68 -0.88
N ARG A 583 -6.57 -38.52 -1.88
CA ARG A 583 -6.93 -39.93 -1.73
C ARG A 583 -5.70 -40.79 -2.02
N TYR A 584 -5.32 -41.64 -1.07
CA TYR A 584 -4.20 -42.56 -1.27
C TYR A 584 -4.57 -43.61 -2.31
N LYS A 585 -3.59 -44.07 -3.10
CA LYS A 585 -3.75 -45.27 -3.92
C LYS A 585 -3.68 -46.50 -3.02
N ALA A 586 -4.69 -47.35 -3.07
CA ALA A 586 -4.65 -48.64 -2.41
C ALA A 586 -4.02 -49.65 -3.35
N GLU A 587 -3.20 -50.55 -2.82
CA GLU A 587 -2.62 -51.65 -3.62
C GLU A 587 -3.40 -52.94 -3.41
N VAL A 588 -3.94 -53.11 -2.20
CA VAL A 588 -4.78 -54.23 -1.81
C VAL A 588 -5.95 -53.69 -1.00
N LYS A 589 -7.10 -54.36 -1.08
CA LYS A 589 -8.21 -54.08 -0.17
C LYS A 589 -8.81 -55.31 0.49
N ILE A 590 -9.56 -55.05 1.54
CA ILE A 590 -10.44 -56.01 2.22
C ILE A 590 -11.88 -55.66 1.89
N HIS A 591 -12.65 -56.65 1.43
CA HIS A 591 -14.09 -56.48 1.20
C HIS A 591 -14.85 -56.51 2.54
N THR A 592 -14.95 -55.34 3.17
CA THR A 592 -15.61 -55.19 4.48
C THR A 592 -17.12 -55.47 4.46
N GLU A 593 -17.73 -55.42 3.28
CA GLU A 593 -19.17 -55.67 3.09
C GLU A 593 -19.55 -57.16 3.23
N TYR A 594 -18.57 -58.08 3.18
CA TYR A 594 -18.80 -59.52 3.28
C TYR A 594 -18.06 -60.09 4.49
N PRO A 595 -18.71 -60.18 5.67
CA PRO A 595 -18.06 -60.63 6.90
C PRO A 595 -17.37 -61.99 6.81
N ASN A 596 -17.88 -62.89 5.97
CA ASN A 596 -17.32 -64.21 5.70
C ASN A 596 -16.08 -64.20 4.79
N ARG A 597 -15.76 -63.06 4.15
CA ARG A 597 -14.66 -62.90 3.19
C ARG A 597 -13.57 -61.94 3.68
N LEU A 598 -13.54 -61.61 4.98
CA LEU A 598 -12.51 -60.74 5.56
C LEU A 598 -11.08 -61.34 5.53
N HIS A 599 -10.95 -62.63 5.21
CA HIS A 599 -9.69 -63.32 4.97
C HIS A 599 -9.21 -63.22 3.51
N GLU A 600 -10.06 -62.72 2.62
CA GLU A 600 -9.70 -62.50 1.22
C GLU A 600 -9.08 -61.11 1.05
N ARG A 601 -8.20 -61.01 0.06
CA ARG A 601 -7.44 -59.81 -0.27
C ARG A 601 -7.53 -59.59 -1.76
N ALA A 602 -8.06 -58.45 -2.16
CA ALA A 602 -8.19 -58.10 -3.56
C ALA A 602 -7.05 -57.16 -3.96
N VAL A 603 -6.13 -57.65 -4.77
CA VAL A 603 -5.05 -56.89 -5.41
C VAL A 603 -5.67 -56.01 -6.48
N LEU A 604 -5.41 -54.71 -6.37
CA LEU A 604 -6.04 -53.67 -7.16
C LEU A 604 -5.19 -53.38 -8.38
N THR A 605 -5.72 -53.71 -9.56
CA THR A 605 -4.98 -53.56 -10.83
C THR A 605 -5.37 -52.31 -11.61
N ASP A 606 -6.51 -51.70 -11.29
CA ASP A 606 -7.10 -50.56 -12.01
C ASP A 606 -7.16 -49.26 -11.20
N GLU A 607 -6.51 -49.22 -10.03
CA GLU A 607 -6.42 -47.99 -9.25
C GLU A 607 -5.25 -47.09 -9.71
N GLU A 608 -5.60 -45.87 -10.09
CA GLU A 608 -4.66 -44.84 -10.50
C GLU A 608 -4.36 -43.85 -9.35
N TYR A 609 -3.23 -43.16 -9.47
CA TYR A 609 -2.92 -42.02 -8.60
C TYR A 609 -3.87 -40.86 -8.87
N GLY A 610 -4.11 -40.02 -7.86
CA GLY A 610 -4.91 -38.83 -8.02
C GLY A 610 -4.36 -37.88 -9.10
N THR A 611 -5.27 -37.36 -9.91
CA THR A 611 -5.01 -36.45 -11.03
C THR A 611 -5.69 -35.08 -10.87
N THR A 612 -6.48 -34.86 -9.80
CA THR A 612 -7.23 -33.61 -9.58
C THR A 612 -7.33 -33.21 -8.09
N LEU A 613 -7.94 -32.06 -7.81
CA LEU A 613 -8.52 -31.69 -6.51
C LEU A 613 -10.04 -31.77 -6.62
N CYS A 614 -10.69 -32.47 -5.70
CA CYS A 614 -12.13 -32.68 -5.81
C CYS A 614 -12.94 -31.43 -5.40
N ALA A 615 -14.11 -31.28 -6.02
CA ALA A 615 -15.14 -30.28 -5.68
C ALA A 615 -16.39 -30.93 -5.04
N THR A 616 -16.20 -32.06 -4.38
CA THR A 616 -17.29 -32.86 -3.81
C THR A 616 -16.82 -33.63 -2.58
N THR A 617 -17.74 -33.82 -1.64
CA THR A 617 -17.55 -34.71 -0.48
C THR A 617 -17.95 -36.15 -0.80
N GLN A 618 -18.62 -36.38 -1.94
CA GLN A 618 -19.11 -37.69 -2.33
C GLN A 618 -17.99 -38.57 -2.92
N GLY A 619 -18.17 -39.89 -2.79
CA GLY A 619 -17.32 -40.86 -3.46
C GLY A 619 -17.61 -40.87 -4.95
N THR A 620 -16.56 -41.02 -5.78
CA THR A 620 -16.69 -41.08 -7.24
C THR A 620 -15.99 -42.33 -7.79
N GLY A 621 -16.27 -42.71 -9.03
CA GLY A 621 -15.68 -43.91 -9.65
C GLY A 621 -15.96 -45.15 -8.80
N PHE A 622 -14.91 -45.86 -8.41
CA PHE A 622 -15.03 -47.04 -7.56
C PHE A 622 -15.43 -46.76 -6.09
N ASN A 623 -15.44 -45.49 -5.66
CA ASN A 623 -15.99 -45.03 -4.39
C ASN A 623 -17.47 -44.55 -4.50
N ALA A 624 -18.11 -44.60 -5.68
CA ALA A 624 -19.44 -44.03 -5.89
C ALA A 624 -20.59 -44.92 -5.36
N PRO A 625 -21.70 -44.34 -4.85
CA PRO A 625 -22.92 -45.06 -4.50
C PRO A 625 -23.65 -45.65 -5.72
N PRO A 626 -24.63 -46.58 -5.55
CA PRO A 626 -25.24 -47.04 -4.28
C PRO A 626 -24.43 -48.10 -3.54
N ASN A 627 -23.59 -48.85 -4.25
CA ASN A 627 -22.73 -49.88 -3.66
C ASN A 627 -21.28 -49.56 -4.05
N PRO A 628 -20.60 -48.69 -3.28
CA PRO A 628 -19.21 -48.37 -3.58
C PRO A 628 -18.39 -49.66 -3.58
N ARG A 629 -17.59 -49.83 -4.62
CA ARG A 629 -16.65 -50.95 -4.71
C ARG A 629 -15.57 -50.84 -3.61
N HIS A 630 -15.35 -49.64 -3.05
CA HIS A 630 -14.34 -49.34 -2.00
C HIS A 630 -14.97 -48.64 -0.77
N VAL A 631 -14.29 -47.65 -0.18
CA VAL A 631 -14.57 -47.12 1.17
C VAL A 631 -15.65 -46.03 1.19
N GLY A 632 -16.10 -45.56 0.02
CA GLY A 632 -17.22 -44.64 -0.12
C GLY A 632 -16.85 -43.15 -0.07
N PRO A 633 -17.76 -42.26 0.38
CA PRO A 633 -17.55 -40.80 0.39
C PRO A 633 -16.46 -40.35 1.36
N ALA A 634 -16.01 -39.09 1.25
CA ALA A 634 -14.99 -38.52 2.13
C ALA A 634 -15.55 -38.22 3.53
N ALA A 635 -14.67 -38.33 4.55
CA ALA A 635 -14.97 -38.07 5.97
C ALA A 635 -15.71 -36.75 6.16
N LYS A 636 -16.49 -36.66 7.24
CA LYS A 636 -17.19 -35.43 7.62
C LYS A 636 -16.19 -34.27 7.63
N ASP A 637 -16.58 -33.16 7.01
CA ASP A 637 -15.78 -31.93 6.85
C ASP A 637 -14.51 -32.10 5.97
N ARG A 638 -14.34 -33.26 5.31
CA ARG A 638 -13.30 -33.56 4.32
C ARG A 638 -13.88 -33.68 2.90
N GLY A 639 -13.02 -33.98 1.92
CA GLY A 639 -13.36 -33.84 0.50
C GLY A 639 -13.50 -32.37 0.12
N ASP A 640 -14.09 -32.08 -1.04
CA ASP A 640 -14.22 -30.70 -1.56
C ASP A 640 -12.92 -29.88 -1.45
N CYS A 641 -11.81 -30.55 -1.75
CA CYS A 641 -10.46 -30.08 -1.50
C CYS A 641 -10.14 -28.75 -2.20
N ILE A 642 -10.77 -28.49 -3.35
CA ILE A 642 -10.53 -27.30 -4.14
C ILE A 642 -10.91 -26.00 -3.41
N HIS A 643 -11.87 -26.05 -2.49
CA HIS A 643 -12.36 -24.91 -1.71
C HIS A 643 -11.73 -24.79 -0.31
N LYS A 644 -10.74 -25.62 0.02
CA LYS A 644 -10.07 -25.63 1.34
C LYS A 644 -8.72 -24.93 1.34
N ILE A 645 -8.27 -24.49 0.18
CA ILE A 645 -6.94 -23.90 -0.01
C ILE A 645 -6.90 -22.55 0.72
N VAL A 646 -5.93 -22.39 1.62
CA VAL A 646 -5.60 -21.14 2.32
C VAL A 646 -4.08 -20.96 2.29
N VAL A 647 -3.63 -19.89 1.64
CA VAL A 647 -2.20 -19.57 1.49
C VAL A 647 -1.75 -18.50 2.48
N SER A 648 -2.59 -17.51 2.76
CA SER A 648 -2.25 -16.41 3.65
C SER A 648 -2.03 -16.84 5.11
N ASP A 649 -0.93 -16.37 5.69
CA ASP A 649 -0.60 -16.56 7.11
C ASP A 649 -1.37 -15.63 8.04
N ARG A 650 -2.19 -14.70 7.50
CA ARG A 650 -3.01 -13.77 8.30
C ARG A 650 -4.16 -14.47 9.03
N TYR A 651 -4.48 -15.69 8.61
CA TYR A 651 -5.56 -16.48 9.18
C TYR A 651 -5.04 -17.49 10.18
N ASP A 652 -5.59 -17.43 11.39
CA ASP A 652 -5.49 -18.54 12.32
C ASP A 652 -6.45 -19.65 11.88
N LEU A 653 -5.89 -20.83 11.61
CA LEU A 653 -6.63 -22.00 11.16
C LEU A 653 -6.79 -22.97 12.31
N ASP A 654 -8.03 -23.43 12.51
CA ASP A 654 -8.29 -24.52 13.44
C ASP A 654 -7.56 -25.78 12.96
N PRO A 655 -6.79 -26.46 13.83
CA PRO A 655 -6.18 -27.72 13.47
C PRO A 655 -7.26 -28.69 13.02
N TRP A 656 -7.03 -29.35 11.89
CA TRP A 656 -7.87 -30.45 11.49
C TRP A 656 -7.87 -31.52 12.58
N THR A 657 -9.03 -31.73 13.22
CA THR A 657 -9.16 -32.74 14.26
C THR A 657 -8.83 -34.09 13.64
N ARG A 658 -7.68 -34.67 14.01
CA ARG A 658 -7.41 -36.08 13.70
C ARG A 658 -8.51 -36.88 14.36
N ALA A 659 -9.19 -37.72 13.57
CA ALA A 659 -10.09 -38.70 14.15
C ALA A 659 -9.32 -39.53 15.18
N ALA A 660 -10.01 -39.92 16.26
CA ALA A 660 -9.44 -40.83 17.26
C ALA A 660 -8.75 -42.01 16.55
N THR A 661 -7.63 -42.48 17.10
CA THR A 661 -6.91 -43.65 16.57
C THR A 661 -7.90 -44.77 16.29
N CYS A 662 -7.88 -45.29 15.08
CA CYS A 662 -8.82 -46.32 14.64
C CYS A 662 -8.10 -47.65 14.46
N ASP A 663 -8.74 -48.74 14.90
CA ASP A 663 -8.29 -50.09 14.63
C ASP A 663 -8.77 -50.54 13.24
N PRO A 664 -7.86 -50.72 12.26
CA PRO A 664 -8.24 -51.19 10.94
C PRO A 664 -8.81 -52.62 11.00
N ILE A 665 -9.86 -52.90 10.23
CA ILE A 665 -10.40 -54.26 10.11
C ILE A 665 -9.40 -55.11 9.31
N ARG A 666 -8.73 -56.06 9.97
CA ARG A 666 -7.67 -56.94 9.39
C ARG A 666 -8.13 -58.37 9.11
N SER A 667 -8.84 -58.99 10.04
CA SER A 667 -9.37 -60.36 9.94
C SER A 667 -10.31 -60.66 11.12
N TYR A 668 -11.08 -61.76 11.05
CA TYR A 668 -11.91 -62.24 12.15
C TYR A 668 -11.02 -62.82 13.26
N GLY A 669 -10.83 -62.07 14.34
CA GLY A 669 -10.55 -62.60 15.66
C GLY A 669 -11.76 -62.30 16.54
N SER A 670 -12.65 -63.29 16.69
CA SER A 670 -13.89 -63.29 17.48
C SER A 670 -14.87 -62.14 17.24
N LEU A 671 -15.97 -62.41 16.53
CA LEU A 671 -17.25 -61.87 17.01
C LEU A 671 -17.42 -62.30 18.47
N PRO A 672 -17.99 -61.47 19.37
CA PRO A 672 -18.62 -62.02 20.56
C PRO A 672 -19.61 -63.10 20.11
N PRO A 673 -19.69 -64.24 20.82
CA PRO A 673 -20.48 -65.38 20.36
C PRO A 673 -21.88 -64.89 20.01
N ARG A 674 -22.38 -65.36 18.85
CA ARG A 674 -23.79 -65.26 18.48
C ARG A 674 -24.61 -65.41 19.76
N VAL A 675 -25.35 -64.37 20.14
CA VAL A 675 -26.58 -64.60 20.87
C VAL A 675 -27.38 -65.47 19.93
N GLN A 676 -27.38 -66.78 20.19
CA GLN A 676 -28.39 -67.67 19.67
C GLN A 676 -29.70 -67.02 20.09
N LEU A 677 -30.40 -66.42 19.13
CA LEU A 677 -31.84 -66.33 19.24
C LEU A 677 -32.30 -67.77 19.33
N GLN A 678 -32.54 -68.23 20.56
CA GLN A 678 -33.38 -69.38 20.80
C GLN A 678 -34.67 -69.12 20.02
N ALA A 679 -34.94 -70.04 19.10
CA ALA A 679 -36.28 -70.21 18.60
C ALA A 679 -37.13 -70.61 19.81
N ASP A 680 -37.85 -69.66 20.39
CA ASP A 680 -39.02 -69.96 21.18
C ASP A 680 -40.12 -70.36 20.20
N THR A 681 -40.13 -71.65 19.82
CA THR A 681 -41.37 -72.41 19.87
C THR A 681 -41.83 -72.36 21.33
N GLU A 682 -43.06 -72.02 21.68
CA GLU A 682 -44.29 -72.76 21.37
C GLU A 682 -45.53 -71.92 21.69
N GLN A 683 -46.64 -72.28 21.02
CA GLN A 683 -48.06 -72.17 21.42
C GLN A 683 -48.69 -70.80 21.70
#